data_AF-A0A9J7BV27-F1
#
_entry.id   AF-A0A9J7BV27-F1
#
_cell.length_a   1.000
_cell.length_b   1.000
_cell.length_c   1.000
_cell.angle_alpha   90.00
_cell.angle_beta   90.00
_cell.angle_gamma   90.00
#
_symmetry.space_group_name_H-M   'P 1'
#
loop_
_entity.id
_entity.type
_entity.pdbx_description
1 polymer ?
#
loop_
_entity_poly.entity_id
_entity_poly.type
_entity_poly.pdbx_seq_one_letter_code
_entity_poly.pdbx_strand_id
1 'polypeptide(L)'
;MVHAATHTRVESAPVPAELRSSAFTIKVNGEPVDVAHAAANYSYVSFDFSGGPVDVEITAAEEGFWDRGVDVEPWRLGIRPVRERQTIRFRLAGPAKLAISRPRDFLNQAKMLFLFAGTPPPAAPKVDANVKIYAPGVYHESISAHSGQTIYLAPGSYFFGGVNLWQVDHVKILGRGTVVYDGPQDPAADEGWMHKQDWHCVVADQAHDIEVHGLTCIVRSRTWSIQMKDSDGIVYDDLRVIGGNPGNANQDGMDWIGSSHGLVRNSFFRASDDDIALMGNWDGYTDADMVRPGKEVHDITVEDSELSTSISNIVRAGWPKKIFNSWNFTLRNSDILHAGIGGCGQTFGLIGFWGANGSRGDHNNYRFENLWLDNWYSLVQMEQQAPSLRNFTFKNIWALDQPPLAGSSMRGDITGAVLDNVKYGQKVATTNADVPLATDIPQPVKYAADSGAEAFFAVYPPVVAKGAEVTFTAKETPHGKYAWLFGDGTEAQRRVVHHVFTDADGTDLDGRNGAGRFRVMLRAVDKEKKEDWSSQGVVVVSKWFEPANPVSETVPGLAFHVYPGTWTELPDFTKEQAVIEGSAPDLNANAQGFTHYGVTWDGFIDIPADGGYTFHLMDRDGARVVIDGVEVAKTGPPFPQVCGSPGNAVRYDRGALGLHAGRHILHVEQLHQASNGAPRLLWEGPGLPLTDVPDAAYSSLRQVVIRGFGK
;
A
#
# COMPACT_ATOMS: atom_id res chain seq x y z
N MET A 1 28.54 -12.98 -40.94
CA MET A 1 28.03 -13.54 -39.67
C MET A 1 26.63 -12.98 -39.49
N VAL A 2 25.61 -13.82 -39.64
CA VAL A 2 24.23 -13.44 -39.31
C VAL A 2 24.16 -13.47 -37.79
N HIS A 3 23.89 -12.32 -37.15
CA HIS A 3 23.56 -12.31 -35.73
C HIS A 3 22.29 -13.15 -35.56
N ALA A 4 22.42 -14.33 -34.94
CA ALA A 4 21.29 -15.07 -34.45
C ALA A 4 20.56 -14.15 -33.45
N ALA A 5 19.34 -13.74 -33.78
CA ALA A 5 18.47 -13.08 -32.81
C ALA A 5 18.35 -14.01 -31.61
N THR A 6 18.84 -13.58 -30.46
CA THR A 6 18.63 -14.30 -29.20
C THR A 6 17.13 -14.29 -28.92
N HIS A 7 16.46 -15.41 -29.18
CA HIS A 7 15.05 -15.57 -28.85
C HIS A 7 14.85 -15.41 -27.34
N THR A 8 13.90 -14.56 -26.92
CA THR A 8 13.52 -14.45 -25.51
C THR A 8 13.00 -15.80 -25.03
N ARG A 9 13.62 -16.36 -23.98
CA ARG A 9 13.23 -17.64 -23.40
C ARG A 9 12.45 -17.39 -22.11
N VAL A 10 11.31 -18.07 -21.97
CA VAL A 10 10.49 -18.08 -20.76
C VAL A 10 10.56 -19.48 -20.15
N GLU A 11 10.78 -19.55 -18.85
CA GLU A 11 10.84 -20.78 -18.07
C GLU A 11 9.87 -20.66 -16.89
N SER A 12 8.98 -21.63 -16.73
CA SER A 12 8.10 -21.69 -15.56
C SER A 12 8.02 -23.12 -15.06
N ALA A 13 7.99 -23.28 -13.73
CA ALA A 13 7.74 -24.56 -13.13
C ALA A 13 6.23 -24.84 -13.10
N PRO A 14 5.78 -26.08 -13.36
CA PRO A 14 4.37 -26.41 -13.29
C PRO A 14 3.84 -26.29 -11.86
N VAL A 15 2.60 -25.82 -11.71
CA VAL A 15 1.91 -25.76 -10.41
C VAL A 15 1.16 -27.08 -10.18
N PRO A 16 1.27 -27.71 -8.99
CA PRO A 16 0.57 -28.96 -8.68
C PRO A 16 -0.94 -28.73 -8.68
N ALA A 17 -1.70 -29.79 -9.00
CA ALA A 17 -3.14 -29.71 -9.19
C ALA A 17 -3.89 -29.11 -7.99
N GLU A 18 -3.44 -29.40 -6.77
CA GLU A 18 -4.03 -28.92 -5.51
C GLU A 18 -3.80 -27.43 -5.21
N LEU A 19 -2.84 -26.79 -5.89
CA LEU A 19 -2.62 -25.35 -5.80
C LEU A 19 -3.07 -24.61 -7.06
N ARG A 20 -3.47 -25.30 -8.14
CA ARG A 20 -3.79 -24.63 -9.40
C ARG A 20 -5.02 -23.72 -9.25
N SER A 21 -4.87 -22.46 -9.61
CA SER A 21 -5.95 -21.47 -9.63
C SER A 21 -6.44 -21.25 -11.05
N SER A 22 -7.76 -21.09 -11.19
CA SER A 22 -8.40 -20.63 -12.43
C SER A 22 -8.95 -19.21 -12.32
N ALA A 23 -8.63 -18.47 -11.24
CA ALA A 23 -9.09 -17.09 -11.07
C ALA A 23 -8.57 -16.18 -12.19
N PHE A 24 -7.37 -16.49 -12.70
CA PHE A 24 -6.72 -15.83 -13.82
C PHE A 24 -6.12 -16.87 -14.78
N THR A 25 -6.10 -16.56 -16.07
CA THR A 25 -5.32 -17.28 -17.09
C THR A 25 -4.23 -16.37 -17.58
N ILE A 26 -2.97 -16.84 -17.59
CA ILE A 26 -1.81 -16.01 -17.92
C ILE A 26 -1.03 -16.61 -19.09
N LYS A 27 -0.59 -15.73 -20.00
CA LYS A 27 0.39 -16.06 -21.04
C LYS A 27 1.53 -15.08 -21.02
N VAL A 28 2.74 -15.58 -21.29
CA VAL A 28 3.96 -14.79 -21.43
C VAL A 28 4.55 -15.09 -22.80
N ASN A 29 4.66 -14.08 -23.66
CA ASN A 29 5.00 -14.23 -25.08
C ASN A 29 4.11 -15.25 -25.81
N GLY A 30 2.84 -15.35 -25.41
CA GLY A 30 1.86 -16.30 -25.96
C GLY A 30 1.92 -17.71 -25.35
N GLU A 31 2.96 -18.04 -24.59
CA GLU A 31 3.08 -19.33 -23.89
C GLU A 31 2.32 -19.30 -22.55
N PRO A 32 1.50 -20.33 -22.24
CA PRO A 32 0.77 -20.36 -20.98
C PRO A 32 1.71 -20.55 -19.78
N VAL A 33 1.40 -19.88 -18.68
CA VAL A 33 2.06 -20.06 -17.38
C VAL A 33 1.01 -20.42 -16.33
N ASP A 34 1.27 -21.47 -15.55
CA ASP A 34 0.37 -21.92 -14.50
C ASP A 34 0.22 -20.86 -13.40
N VAL A 35 -1.01 -20.67 -12.92
CA VAL A 35 -1.34 -19.78 -11.80
C VAL A 35 -1.63 -20.63 -10.57
N ALA A 36 -1.08 -20.23 -9.43
CA ALA A 36 -1.29 -20.88 -8.15
C ALA A 36 -2.22 -20.07 -7.26
N HIS A 37 -3.09 -20.75 -6.51
CA HIS A 37 -3.86 -20.20 -5.40
C HIS A 37 -2.94 -20.12 -4.18
N ALA A 38 -2.65 -18.91 -3.72
CA ALA A 38 -1.79 -18.70 -2.57
C ALA A 38 -2.59 -18.90 -1.28
N ALA A 39 -3.33 -17.88 -0.85
CA ALA A 39 -4.13 -17.87 0.37
C ALA A 39 -5.37 -17.00 0.14
N ALA A 40 -6.50 -17.35 0.76
CA ALA A 40 -7.75 -16.60 0.66
C ALA A 40 -8.13 -16.23 -0.80
N ASN A 41 -8.21 -14.92 -1.11
CA ASN A 41 -8.53 -14.39 -2.44
C ASN A 41 -7.28 -14.04 -3.29
N TYR A 42 -6.11 -14.56 -2.92
CA TYR A 42 -4.86 -14.29 -3.60
C TYR A 42 -4.44 -15.42 -4.53
N SER A 43 -3.99 -15.04 -5.72
CA SER A 43 -3.30 -15.93 -6.65
C SER A 43 -1.88 -15.41 -6.89
N TYR A 44 -0.97 -16.28 -7.28
CA TYR A 44 0.35 -15.87 -7.75
C TYR A 44 0.77 -16.64 -8.99
N VAL A 45 1.69 -16.05 -9.74
CA VAL A 45 2.36 -16.64 -10.89
C VAL A 45 3.86 -16.38 -10.77
N SER A 46 4.68 -17.34 -11.16
CA SER A 46 6.13 -17.21 -11.15
C SER A 46 6.72 -17.77 -12.45
N PHE A 47 7.59 -16.99 -13.07
CA PHE A 47 8.33 -17.41 -14.25
C PHE A 47 9.65 -16.65 -14.33
N ASP A 48 10.63 -17.27 -14.96
CA ASP A 48 11.92 -16.68 -15.25
C ASP A 48 12.03 -16.39 -16.75
N PHE A 49 12.76 -15.33 -17.11
CA PHE A 49 13.01 -15.05 -18.52
C PHE A 49 14.40 -14.48 -18.77
N SER A 50 14.86 -14.64 -20.01
CA SER A 50 16.14 -14.12 -20.49
C SER A 50 16.06 -13.76 -21.98
N GLY A 51 16.99 -12.94 -22.47
CA GLY A 51 17.10 -12.60 -23.89
C GLY A 51 16.30 -11.38 -24.34
N GLY A 52 15.54 -10.73 -23.46
CA GLY A 52 14.86 -9.46 -23.75
C GLY A 52 13.56 -9.26 -22.97
N PRO A 53 12.79 -8.21 -23.27
CA PRO A 53 11.48 -7.97 -22.68
C PRO A 53 10.49 -9.09 -23.00
N VAL A 54 9.44 -9.22 -22.19
CA VAL A 54 8.32 -10.14 -22.41
C VAL A 54 6.98 -9.42 -22.46
N ASP A 55 6.05 -9.93 -23.25
CA ASP A 55 4.66 -9.48 -23.28
C ASP A 55 3.81 -10.38 -22.39
N VAL A 56 3.11 -9.79 -21.42
CA VAL A 56 2.27 -10.48 -20.43
C VAL A 56 0.80 -10.25 -20.78
N GLU A 57 0.02 -11.34 -20.83
CA GLU A 57 -1.43 -11.33 -21.00
C GLU A 57 -2.09 -11.97 -19.78
N ILE A 58 -3.01 -11.28 -19.13
CA ILE A 58 -3.74 -11.76 -17.95
C ILE A 58 -5.23 -11.65 -18.22
N THR A 59 -5.93 -12.78 -18.20
CA THR A 59 -7.38 -12.84 -18.37
C THR A 59 -8.03 -13.23 -17.04
N ALA A 60 -8.88 -12.36 -16.49
CA ALA A 60 -9.67 -12.69 -15.30
C ALA A 60 -10.82 -13.63 -15.67
N ALA A 61 -11.10 -14.62 -14.81
CA ALA A 61 -12.23 -15.54 -15.01
C ALA A 61 -13.59 -14.92 -14.65
N GLU A 62 -13.59 -13.92 -13.77
CA GLU A 62 -14.78 -13.17 -13.39
C GLU A 62 -15.10 -12.11 -14.44
N GLU A 63 -16.33 -12.14 -14.95
CA GLU A 63 -16.81 -11.15 -15.92
C GLU A 63 -16.86 -9.76 -15.30
N GLY A 64 -16.34 -8.78 -16.04
CA GLY A 64 -16.28 -7.39 -15.60
C GLY A 64 -15.28 -7.11 -14.48
N PHE A 65 -14.39 -8.06 -14.12
CA PHE A 65 -13.43 -7.88 -13.03
C PHE A 65 -12.61 -6.58 -13.15
N TRP A 66 -12.20 -6.25 -14.38
CA TRP A 66 -11.42 -5.03 -14.70
C TRP A 66 -12.28 -3.82 -15.04
N ASP A 67 -13.62 -3.87 -14.93
CA ASP A 67 -14.50 -2.79 -15.38
C ASP A 67 -14.27 -1.51 -14.59
N ARG A 68 -13.91 -1.62 -13.31
CA ARG A 68 -13.58 -0.50 -12.42
C ARG A 68 -12.11 -0.08 -12.45
N GLY A 69 -11.34 -0.59 -13.41
CA GLY A 69 -9.93 -0.27 -13.56
C GLY A 69 -9.00 -1.40 -13.13
N VAL A 70 -7.71 -1.12 -13.20
CA VAL A 70 -6.60 -2.03 -12.85
C VAL A 70 -5.47 -1.21 -12.25
N ASP A 71 -4.90 -1.71 -11.15
CA ASP A 71 -3.70 -1.16 -10.53
C ASP A 71 -2.55 -2.16 -10.68
N VAL A 72 -1.37 -1.67 -11.05
CA VAL A 72 -0.16 -2.47 -11.23
C VAL A 72 0.97 -1.78 -10.47
N GLU A 73 1.34 -2.38 -9.36
CA GLU A 73 2.35 -1.86 -8.43
C GLU A 73 3.64 -2.70 -8.49
N PRO A 74 4.82 -2.11 -8.27
CA PRO A 74 5.04 -0.72 -7.82
C PRO A 74 4.86 0.33 -8.92
N TRP A 75 4.24 1.46 -8.57
CA TRP A 75 3.87 2.50 -9.54
C TRP A 75 5.06 3.13 -10.26
N ARG A 76 6.23 3.17 -9.62
CA ARG A 76 7.46 3.72 -10.22
C ARG A 76 7.97 2.95 -11.44
N LEU A 77 7.41 1.77 -11.75
CA LEU A 77 7.69 1.05 -12.99
C LEU A 77 6.93 1.60 -14.19
N GLY A 78 5.91 2.44 -13.98
CA GLY A 78 5.15 3.09 -15.06
C GLY A 78 4.36 2.12 -15.92
N ILE A 79 4.05 0.92 -15.41
CA ILE A 79 3.30 -0.10 -16.15
C ILE A 79 1.84 0.32 -16.20
N ARG A 80 1.37 0.69 -17.40
CA ARG A 80 -0.05 0.80 -17.70
C ARG A 80 -0.45 -0.31 -18.67
N PRO A 81 -1.36 -1.22 -18.30
CA PRO A 81 -1.85 -2.22 -19.22
C PRO A 81 -2.84 -1.64 -20.25
N VAL A 82 -2.98 -2.33 -21.36
CA VAL A 82 -4.11 -2.19 -22.28
C VAL A 82 -5.17 -3.21 -21.89
N ARG A 83 -6.43 -2.76 -21.72
CA ARG A 83 -7.57 -3.63 -21.38
C ARG A 83 -8.43 -3.92 -22.60
N GLU A 84 -8.65 -5.21 -22.87
CA GLU A 84 -9.62 -5.73 -23.82
C GLU A 84 -10.59 -6.68 -23.10
N ARG A 85 -11.76 -6.17 -22.71
CA ARG A 85 -12.75 -6.91 -21.90
C ARG A 85 -12.11 -7.45 -20.61
N GLN A 86 -12.05 -8.78 -20.45
CA GLN A 86 -11.49 -9.45 -19.28
C GLN A 86 -9.97 -9.59 -19.30
N THR A 87 -9.33 -9.20 -20.41
CA THR A 87 -7.91 -9.40 -20.62
C THR A 87 -7.15 -8.08 -20.52
N ILE A 88 -6.13 -8.04 -19.68
CA ILE A 88 -5.14 -6.95 -19.64
C ILE A 88 -3.83 -7.41 -20.25
N ARG A 89 -3.11 -6.48 -20.91
CA ARG A 89 -1.80 -6.75 -21.54
C ARG A 89 -0.81 -5.65 -21.27
N PHE A 90 0.42 -6.02 -20.96
CA PHE A 90 1.53 -5.07 -20.80
C PHE A 90 2.86 -5.75 -21.12
N ARG A 91 3.89 -4.93 -21.32
CA ARG A 91 5.25 -5.38 -21.59
C ARG A 91 6.11 -5.20 -20.34
N LEU A 92 6.85 -6.25 -19.97
CA LEU A 92 7.86 -6.18 -18.91
C LEU A 92 9.25 -6.05 -19.52
N ALA A 93 9.93 -4.96 -19.20
CA ALA A 93 11.28 -4.67 -19.67
C ALA A 93 12.35 -5.57 -19.00
N GLY A 94 12.11 -6.00 -17.76
CA GLY A 94 13.02 -6.79 -16.95
C GLY A 94 12.31 -7.45 -15.77
N PRO A 95 13.06 -8.19 -14.93
CA PRO A 95 12.52 -8.83 -13.73
C PRO A 95 11.79 -7.84 -12.82
N ALA A 96 10.69 -8.27 -12.23
CA ALA A 96 9.87 -7.48 -11.32
C ALA A 96 9.02 -8.38 -10.42
N LYS A 97 8.66 -7.87 -9.23
CA LYS A 97 7.63 -8.46 -8.37
C LYS A 97 6.48 -7.49 -8.30
N LEU A 98 5.31 -7.91 -8.77
CA LEU A 98 4.16 -7.03 -8.95
C LEU A 98 3.00 -7.47 -8.07
N ALA A 99 2.27 -6.48 -7.55
CA ALA A 99 0.90 -6.65 -7.08
C ALA A 99 -0.06 -6.09 -8.13
N ILE A 100 -1.06 -6.90 -8.50
CA ILE A 100 -2.07 -6.53 -9.51
C ILE A 100 -3.45 -6.72 -8.90
N SER A 101 -4.23 -5.64 -8.86
CA SER A 101 -5.55 -5.60 -8.20
C SER A 101 -6.47 -4.60 -8.88
N ARG A 102 -7.68 -4.41 -8.32
CA ARG A 102 -8.52 -3.25 -8.66
C ARG A 102 -7.97 -2.04 -7.90
N PRO A 103 -8.05 -0.82 -8.45
CA PRO A 103 -7.52 0.36 -7.79
C PRO A 103 -8.05 0.52 -6.36
N ARG A 104 -7.14 0.65 -5.39
CA ARG A 104 -7.41 0.77 -3.94
C ARG A 104 -8.04 -0.46 -3.26
N ASP A 105 -8.14 -1.59 -3.95
CA ASP A 105 -8.65 -2.85 -3.40
C ASP A 105 -7.50 -3.76 -2.97
N PHE A 106 -7.02 -3.56 -1.75
CA PHE A 106 -5.83 -4.25 -1.22
C PHE A 106 -5.96 -4.71 0.23
N LEU A 107 -7.15 -4.63 0.83
CA LEU A 107 -7.38 -5.15 2.18
C LEU A 107 -7.47 -6.68 2.19
N ASN A 108 -7.70 -7.27 3.35
CA ASN A 108 -7.68 -8.73 3.56
C ASN A 108 -8.70 -9.52 2.71
N GLN A 109 -9.75 -8.87 2.18
CA GLN A 109 -10.73 -9.49 1.29
C GLN A 109 -10.45 -9.25 -0.20
N ALA A 110 -9.45 -8.43 -0.52
CA ALA A 110 -9.14 -8.06 -1.90
C ALA A 110 -8.79 -9.29 -2.74
N LYS A 111 -9.23 -9.27 -4.00
CA LYS A 111 -8.84 -10.29 -4.97
C LYS A 111 -7.61 -9.81 -5.74
N MET A 112 -6.47 -10.43 -5.47
CA MET A 112 -5.17 -9.95 -5.94
C MET A 112 -4.40 -11.03 -6.69
N LEU A 113 -3.60 -10.61 -7.65
CA LEU A 113 -2.63 -11.44 -8.35
C LEU A 113 -1.21 -10.92 -8.10
N PHE A 114 -0.35 -11.78 -7.59
CA PHE A 114 1.08 -11.50 -7.45
C PHE A 114 1.84 -12.11 -8.63
N LEU A 115 2.64 -11.30 -9.33
CA LEU A 115 3.42 -11.75 -10.48
C LEU A 115 4.91 -11.63 -10.15
N PHE A 116 5.61 -12.76 -10.13
CA PHE A 116 7.04 -12.82 -9.90
C PHE A 116 7.76 -13.19 -11.19
N ALA A 117 8.27 -12.16 -11.88
CA ALA A 117 9.07 -12.34 -13.07
C ALA A 117 10.55 -12.24 -12.69
N GLY A 118 11.27 -13.35 -12.75
CA GLY A 118 12.67 -13.46 -12.35
C GLY A 118 13.64 -13.66 -13.50
N THR A 119 14.91 -13.84 -13.13
CA THR A 119 15.93 -14.44 -14.01
C THR A 119 16.15 -15.89 -13.61
N PRO A 120 16.57 -16.76 -14.57
CA PRO A 120 16.85 -18.15 -14.28
C PRO A 120 17.78 -18.31 -13.07
N PRO A 121 17.43 -19.15 -12.08
CA PRO A 121 18.21 -19.28 -10.87
C PRO A 121 19.60 -19.85 -11.19
N PRO A 122 20.60 -19.64 -10.30
CA PRO A 122 21.87 -20.33 -10.40
C PRO A 122 21.69 -21.85 -10.48
N ALA A 123 22.64 -22.51 -11.14
CA ALA A 123 22.66 -23.97 -11.20
C ALA A 123 22.70 -24.58 -9.79
N ALA A 124 22.02 -25.72 -9.62
CA ALA A 124 22.04 -26.47 -8.38
C ALA A 124 23.49 -26.75 -7.92
N PRO A 125 23.76 -26.72 -6.61
CA PRO A 125 25.07 -27.10 -6.08
C PRO A 125 25.40 -28.53 -6.48
N LYS A 126 26.70 -28.84 -6.55
CA LYS A 126 27.15 -30.22 -6.78
C LYS A 126 26.71 -31.09 -5.62
N VAL A 127 26.32 -32.32 -5.94
CA VAL A 127 25.99 -33.34 -4.92
C VAL A 127 27.23 -33.59 -4.06
N ASP A 128 27.06 -33.49 -2.75
CA ASP A 128 28.05 -33.71 -1.69
C ASP A 128 27.31 -34.32 -0.48
N ALA A 129 28.03 -34.87 0.50
CA ALA A 129 27.51 -35.47 1.72
C ALA A 129 26.62 -34.51 2.53
N ASN A 130 26.94 -33.21 2.52
CA ASN A 130 26.17 -32.17 3.23
C ASN A 130 25.17 -31.43 2.33
N VAL A 131 24.98 -31.88 1.08
CA VAL A 131 24.06 -31.25 0.12
C VAL A 131 22.84 -32.13 -0.10
N LYS A 132 21.66 -31.67 0.34
CA LYS A 132 20.37 -32.32 0.05
C LYS A 132 19.69 -31.60 -1.11
N ILE A 133 19.41 -32.30 -2.21
CA ILE A 133 18.68 -31.76 -3.36
C ILE A 133 17.28 -32.36 -3.39
N TYR A 134 16.26 -31.50 -3.37
CA TYR A 134 14.89 -31.87 -3.67
C TYR A 134 14.57 -31.56 -5.12
N ALA A 135 14.10 -32.57 -5.85
CA ALA A 135 13.64 -32.44 -7.24
C ALA A 135 12.26 -31.76 -7.29
N PRO A 136 11.79 -31.31 -8.47
CA PRO A 136 10.42 -30.87 -8.64
C PRO A 136 9.44 -31.97 -8.21
N GLY A 137 8.41 -31.61 -7.44
CA GLY A 137 7.49 -32.57 -6.81
C GLY A 137 6.73 -31.99 -5.64
N VAL A 138 5.73 -32.74 -5.16
CA VAL A 138 4.95 -32.41 -3.97
C VAL A 138 5.44 -33.25 -2.80
N TYR A 139 5.74 -32.60 -1.68
CA TYR A 139 6.26 -33.18 -0.45
C TYR A 139 5.32 -32.81 0.70
N HIS A 140 4.86 -33.79 1.48
CA HIS A 140 4.05 -33.59 2.68
C HIS A 140 4.90 -33.79 3.93
N GLU A 141 5.96 -33.00 4.03
CA GLU A 141 6.89 -33.01 5.15
C GLU A 141 7.48 -31.62 5.36
N SER A 142 7.88 -31.35 6.59
CA SER A 142 8.71 -30.20 6.92
C SER A 142 10.17 -30.46 6.60
N ILE A 143 10.90 -29.38 6.32
CA ILE A 143 12.33 -29.39 6.08
C ILE A 143 13.04 -29.06 7.40
N SER A 144 13.76 -30.02 7.97
CA SER A 144 14.60 -29.78 9.16
C SER A 144 16.08 -29.89 8.79
N ALA A 145 16.83 -28.82 9.04
CA ALA A 145 18.26 -28.75 8.73
C ALA A 145 19.15 -29.29 9.86
N HIS A 146 20.41 -29.59 9.54
CA HIS A 146 21.48 -29.77 10.52
C HIS A 146 22.68 -28.85 10.18
N SER A 147 23.54 -28.56 11.16
CA SER A 147 24.65 -27.62 10.96
C SER A 147 25.57 -28.00 9.78
N GLY A 148 25.98 -27.01 8.99
CA GLY A 148 26.82 -27.17 7.80
C GLY A 148 26.07 -27.68 6.55
N GLN A 149 24.76 -27.90 6.64
CA GLN A 149 23.98 -28.45 5.53
C GLN A 149 23.63 -27.38 4.48
N THR A 150 23.71 -27.75 3.21
CA THR A 150 23.06 -27.04 2.11
C THR A 150 21.86 -27.84 1.62
N ILE A 151 20.69 -27.22 1.59
CA ILE A 151 19.46 -27.79 1.07
C ILE A 151 19.07 -27.00 -0.19
N TYR A 152 18.99 -27.66 -1.33
CA TYR A 152 18.55 -27.06 -2.58
C TYR A 152 17.14 -27.53 -2.94
N LEU A 153 16.24 -26.58 -3.13
CA LEU A 153 14.84 -26.77 -3.51
C LEU A 153 14.70 -26.41 -5.00
N ALA A 154 14.58 -27.41 -5.87
CA ALA A 154 14.44 -27.16 -7.30
C ALA A 154 13.15 -26.36 -7.60
N PRO A 155 13.14 -25.52 -8.64
CA PRO A 155 11.90 -24.89 -9.12
C PRO A 155 10.80 -25.95 -9.35
N GLY A 156 9.61 -25.73 -8.79
CA GLY A 156 8.50 -26.69 -8.85
C GLY A 156 8.51 -27.76 -7.75
N SER A 157 9.37 -27.62 -6.74
CA SER A 157 9.25 -28.36 -5.49
C SER A 157 8.30 -27.62 -4.54
N TYR A 158 7.32 -28.35 -4.01
CA TYR A 158 6.27 -27.85 -3.12
C TYR A 158 6.26 -28.65 -1.81
N PHE A 159 6.30 -27.96 -0.67
CA PHE A 159 6.35 -28.57 0.66
C PHE A 159 5.14 -28.14 1.47
N PHE A 160 4.28 -29.08 1.84
CA PHE A 160 3.19 -28.88 2.79
C PHE A 160 3.72 -29.14 4.19
N GLY A 161 4.22 -28.09 4.84
CA GLY A 161 4.96 -28.13 6.09
C GLY A 161 5.63 -26.79 6.36
N GLY A 162 6.72 -26.80 7.14
CA GLY A 162 7.55 -25.64 7.42
C GLY A 162 9.05 -25.91 7.21
N VAL A 163 9.87 -24.88 7.39
CA VAL A 163 11.33 -24.98 7.45
C VAL A 163 11.78 -24.74 8.89
N ASN A 164 12.43 -25.74 9.48
CA ASN A 164 12.94 -25.70 10.85
C ASN A 164 14.47 -25.52 10.86
N LEU A 165 14.91 -24.38 11.36
CA LEU A 165 16.31 -24.02 11.60
C LEU A 165 16.54 -23.99 13.10
N TRP A 166 16.58 -25.17 13.72
CA TRP A 166 16.54 -25.30 15.17
C TRP A 166 17.91 -25.67 15.74
N GLN A 167 18.58 -24.73 16.40
CA GLN A 167 19.90 -24.90 17.02
C GLN A 167 20.94 -25.42 16.02
N VAL A 168 21.03 -24.71 14.88
CA VAL A 168 21.91 -25.06 13.76
C VAL A 168 22.82 -23.90 13.37
N ASP A 169 23.95 -24.23 12.76
CA ASP A 169 24.94 -23.26 12.32
C ASP A 169 25.34 -23.50 10.85
N HIS A 170 25.65 -22.45 10.10
CA HIS A 170 26.20 -22.53 8.74
C HIS A 170 25.29 -23.30 7.76
N VAL A 171 23.98 -23.01 7.78
CA VAL A 171 22.98 -23.68 6.94
C VAL A 171 22.61 -22.82 5.73
N LYS A 172 22.44 -23.46 4.57
CA LYS A 172 21.99 -22.80 3.34
C LYS A 172 20.72 -23.46 2.82
N ILE A 173 19.65 -22.69 2.61
CA ILE A 173 18.44 -23.10 1.88
C ILE A 173 18.44 -22.34 0.56
N LEU A 174 18.61 -23.04 -0.56
CA LEU A 174 18.81 -22.44 -1.88
C LEU A 174 17.74 -22.90 -2.87
N GLY A 175 17.45 -22.08 -3.88
CA GLY A 175 16.58 -22.45 -5.00
C GLY A 175 15.13 -21.98 -4.83
N ARG A 176 14.34 -22.09 -5.91
CA ARG A 176 12.97 -21.54 -6.01
C ARG A 176 11.89 -22.54 -5.58
N GLY A 177 12.07 -23.17 -4.42
CA GLY A 177 11.06 -24.02 -3.81
C GLY A 177 9.91 -23.22 -3.21
N THR A 178 8.74 -23.85 -3.08
CA THR A 178 7.56 -23.26 -2.42
C THR A 178 7.21 -24.07 -1.17
N VAL A 179 7.07 -23.39 -0.04
CA VAL A 179 6.51 -23.95 1.20
C VAL A 179 5.08 -23.43 1.32
N VAL A 180 4.14 -24.35 1.47
CA VAL A 180 2.72 -24.09 1.74
C VAL A 180 2.48 -24.42 3.20
N TYR A 181 2.46 -23.39 4.02
CA TYR A 181 2.19 -23.50 5.44
C TYR A 181 0.67 -23.41 5.72
N ASP A 182 0.09 -24.55 6.06
CA ASP A 182 -1.29 -24.74 6.50
C ASP A 182 -1.28 -25.52 7.82
N GLY A 183 -0.73 -24.87 8.85
CA GLY A 183 -0.46 -25.46 10.15
C GLY A 183 -1.68 -25.64 11.05
N PRO A 184 -1.49 -26.34 12.19
CA PRO A 184 -2.56 -26.84 13.05
C PRO A 184 -3.18 -25.78 13.98
N GLN A 185 -2.81 -24.50 13.85
CA GLN A 185 -3.28 -23.44 14.74
C GLN A 185 -4.81 -23.33 14.73
N ASP A 186 -5.41 -23.15 15.91
CA ASP A 186 -6.84 -22.83 16.03
C ASP A 186 -7.10 -21.43 15.46
N PRO A 187 -7.89 -21.27 14.38
CA PRO A 187 -8.18 -19.96 13.80
C PRO A 187 -8.94 -19.02 14.77
N ALA A 188 -9.61 -19.58 15.80
CA ALA A 188 -10.31 -18.80 16.82
C ALA A 188 -9.41 -18.39 17.99
N ALA A 189 -8.24 -19.02 18.17
CA ALA A 189 -7.30 -18.71 19.23
C ALA A 189 -6.07 -17.97 18.70
N ASP A 190 -5.46 -17.14 19.54
CA ASP A 190 -4.23 -16.45 19.19
C ASP A 190 -3.01 -17.26 19.63
N GLU A 191 -2.64 -18.24 18.81
CA GLU A 191 -1.49 -19.12 19.02
C GLU A 191 -0.38 -18.92 17.98
N GLY A 192 -0.57 -17.98 17.05
CA GLY A 192 0.33 -17.70 15.95
C GLY A 192 1.72 -17.26 16.39
N TRP A 193 1.84 -16.64 17.56
CA TRP A 193 3.09 -16.18 18.15
C TRP A 193 3.98 -17.29 18.71
N MET A 194 3.45 -18.50 18.94
CA MET A 194 4.17 -19.54 19.67
C MET A 194 5.44 -19.98 18.94
N HIS A 195 6.54 -20.08 19.66
CA HIS A 195 7.83 -20.50 19.10
C HIS A 195 8.02 -22.01 19.21
N LYS A 196 7.71 -22.73 18.13
CA LYS A 196 7.80 -24.19 18.05
C LYS A 196 8.25 -24.59 16.64
N GLN A 197 8.87 -25.77 16.53
CA GLN A 197 9.05 -26.43 15.23
C GLN A 197 7.68 -26.69 14.59
N ASP A 198 7.63 -26.64 13.26
CA ASP A 198 6.42 -26.86 12.45
C ASP A 198 5.27 -25.89 12.77
N TRP A 199 5.59 -24.68 13.23
CA TRP A 199 4.61 -23.66 13.61
C TRP A 199 4.56 -22.44 12.69
N HIS A 200 5.52 -22.30 11.78
CA HIS A 200 5.67 -21.17 10.87
C HIS A 200 6.14 -21.66 9.50
N CYS A 201 6.09 -20.81 8.47
CA CYS A 201 6.69 -21.18 7.19
C CYS A 201 8.19 -21.38 7.33
N VAL A 202 8.86 -20.47 8.05
CA VAL A 202 10.25 -20.62 8.49
C VAL A 202 10.32 -20.27 9.96
N VAL A 203 10.92 -21.16 10.75
CA VAL A 203 11.21 -20.93 12.17
C VAL A 203 12.68 -21.18 12.46
N ALA A 204 13.32 -20.22 13.12
CA ALA A 204 14.69 -20.31 13.58
C ALA A 204 14.78 -20.13 15.10
N ASP A 205 15.37 -21.10 15.79
CA ASP A 205 15.71 -21.05 17.22
C ASP A 205 17.23 -21.12 17.34
N GLN A 206 17.87 -20.10 17.92
CA GLN A 206 19.31 -20.10 18.18
C GLN A 206 20.13 -20.56 16.96
N ALA A 207 19.73 -20.07 15.78
CA ALA A 207 20.39 -20.40 14.52
C ALA A 207 21.44 -19.34 14.19
N HIS A 208 22.60 -19.78 13.67
CA HIS A 208 23.72 -18.88 13.37
C HIS A 208 24.24 -19.08 11.95
N ASP A 209 24.58 -18.00 11.26
CA ASP A 209 25.12 -18.03 9.89
C ASP A 209 24.22 -18.83 8.92
N ILE A 210 23.04 -18.26 8.66
CA ILE A 210 22.01 -18.89 7.83
C ILE A 210 21.81 -18.10 6.54
N GLU A 211 21.75 -18.79 5.40
CA GLU A 211 21.40 -18.21 4.11
C GLU A 211 20.12 -18.86 3.57
N VAL A 212 19.10 -18.07 3.23
CA VAL A 212 17.88 -18.52 2.55
C VAL A 212 17.72 -17.71 1.27
N HIS A 213 17.74 -18.38 0.12
CA HIS A 213 17.70 -17.74 -1.20
C HIS A 213 16.64 -18.33 -2.12
N GLY A 214 15.67 -17.52 -2.53
CA GLY A 214 14.69 -17.81 -3.59
C GLY A 214 13.40 -18.48 -3.11
N LEU A 215 13.27 -18.72 -1.81
CA LEU A 215 12.14 -19.41 -1.20
C LEU A 215 10.83 -18.63 -1.39
N THR A 216 9.75 -19.36 -1.68
CA THR A 216 8.38 -18.84 -1.61
C THR A 216 7.65 -19.45 -0.42
N CYS A 217 7.10 -18.62 0.45
CA CYS A 217 6.30 -18.98 1.61
C CYS A 217 4.84 -18.57 1.37
N ILE A 218 3.96 -19.54 1.32
CA ILE A 218 2.51 -19.33 1.27
C ILE A 218 1.97 -19.66 2.66
N VAL A 219 1.30 -18.72 3.30
CA VAL A 219 0.83 -18.87 4.69
C VAL A 219 -0.70 -18.76 4.71
N ARG A 220 -1.36 -19.87 5.02
CA ARG A 220 -2.83 -19.99 5.04
C ARG A 220 -3.41 -19.97 6.46
N SER A 221 -2.61 -20.32 7.46
CA SER A 221 -3.00 -20.30 8.87
C SER A 221 -2.81 -18.93 9.51
N ARG A 222 -3.48 -18.72 10.65
CA ARG A 222 -3.25 -17.57 11.53
C ARG A 222 -1.94 -17.78 12.32
N THR A 223 -0.82 -17.38 11.73
CA THR A 223 0.50 -17.47 12.36
C THR A 223 1.43 -16.39 11.86
N TRP A 224 2.48 -16.11 12.62
CA TRP A 224 3.61 -15.34 12.12
C TRP A 224 4.30 -16.12 11.00
N SER A 225 4.69 -15.45 9.92
CA SER A 225 5.11 -16.16 8.71
C SER A 225 6.54 -16.69 8.83
N ILE A 226 7.44 -15.82 9.26
CA ILE A 226 8.87 -16.08 9.39
C ILE A 226 9.29 -15.64 10.80
N GLN A 227 9.69 -16.57 11.65
CA GLN A 227 10.02 -16.26 13.05
C GLN A 227 11.47 -16.63 13.37
N MET A 228 12.25 -15.68 13.87
CA MET A 228 13.61 -15.93 14.37
C MET A 228 13.72 -15.54 15.83
N LYS A 229 13.90 -16.55 16.69
CA LYS A 229 14.15 -16.35 18.12
C LYS A 229 15.61 -16.60 18.43
N ASP A 230 16.21 -15.69 19.18
CA ASP A 230 17.55 -15.85 19.77
C ASP A 230 18.65 -16.21 18.74
N SER A 231 18.49 -15.78 17.48
CA SER A 231 19.32 -16.17 16.33
C SER A 231 20.19 -15.02 15.83
N ASP A 232 21.27 -15.31 15.10
CA ASP A 232 22.25 -14.29 14.70
C ASP A 232 22.82 -14.56 13.29
N GLY A 233 22.96 -13.51 12.47
CA GLY A 233 23.60 -13.66 11.17
C GLY A 233 22.74 -14.43 10.17
N ILE A 234 21.56 -13.89 9.83
CA ILE A 234 20.62 -14.52 8.88
C ILE A 234 20.43 -13.65 7.65
N VAL A 235 20.61 -14.24 6.48
CA VAL A 235 20.40 -13.61 5.17
C VAL A 235 19.20 -14.24 4.47
N TYR A 236 18.23 -13.41 4.10
CA TYR A 236 17.15 -13.73 3.19
C TYR A 236 17.33 -12.95 1.89
N ASP A 237 17.48 -13.65 0.76
CA ASP A 237 17.59 -13.07 -0.57
C ASP A 237 16.47 -13.63 -1.45
N ASP A 238 15.72 -12.75 -2.11
CA ASP A 238 14.64 -13.16 -3.01
C ASP A 238 13.58 -14.06 -2.33
N LEU A 239 13.27 -13.76 -1.07
CA LEU A 239 12.19 -14.37 -0.31
C LEU A 239 10.85 -13.80 -0.76
N ARG A 240 9.84 -14.65 -0.91
CA ARG A 240 8.46 -14.22 -1.23
C ARG A 240 7.52 -14.74 -0.16
N VAL A 241 6.95 -13.87 0.65
CA VAL A 241 5.96 -14.23 1.66
C VAL A 241 4.59 -13.79 1.18
N ILE A 242 3.64 -14.73 1.10
CA ILE A 242 2.25 -14.46 0.75
C ILE A 242 1.35 -15.04 1.84
N GLY A 243 0.92 -14.18 2.76
CA GLY A 243 -0.03 -14.46 3.81
C GLY A 243 -1.39 -13.81 3.52
N GLY A 244 -2.46 -14.57 3.68
CA GLY A 244 -3.82 -14.04 3.63
C GLY A 244 -4.78 -14.86 4.46
N ASN A 245 -5.21 -14.33 5.61
CA ASN A 245 -6.27 -14.90 6.42
C ASN A 245 -7.42 -13.88 6.64
N PRO A 246 -8.58 -14.05 5.99
CA PRO A 246 -9.72 -13.14 6.13
C PRO A 246 -10.37 -13.21 7.52
N GLY A 247 -10.11 -14.28 8.29
CA GLY A 247 -10.74 -14.53 9.58
C GLY A 247 -10.07 -13.86 10.77
N ASN A 248 -8.82 -13.38 10.65
CA ASN A 248 -8.16 -12.66 11.73
C ASN A 248 -6.86 -11.94 11.32
N ALA A 249 -6.61 -10.82 12.01
CA ALA A 249 -5.29 -10.19 12.14
C ALA A 249 -4.31 -11.09 12.93
N ASN A 250 -3.02 -10.77 12.94
CA ASN A 250 -1.91 -11.54 13.52
C ASN A 250 -1.24 -12.56 12.57
N GLN A 251 -0.99 -12.12 11.33
CA GLN A 251 -0.17 -12.83 10.36
C GLN A 251 0.98 -11.94 9.87
N ASP A 252 1.95 -11.75 10.77
CA ASP A 252 3.17 -10.98 10.55
C ASP A 252 4.01 -11.56 9.41
N GLY A 253 4.75 -10.71 8.72
CA GLY A 253 5.65 -11.09 7.63
C GLY A 253 6.95 -11.70 8.14
N MET A 254 7.63 -11.03 9.07
CA MET A 254 8.92 -11.46 9.62
C MET A 254 9.21 -10.88 11.00
N ASP A 255 9.55 -11.75 11.94
CA ASP A 255 9.73 -11.41 13.36
C ASP A 255 11.15 -11.66 13.85
N TRP A 256 11.83 -10.58 14.23
CA TRP A 256 13.15 -10.58 14.86
C TRP A 256 13.01 -10.55 16.38
N ILE A 257 13.04 -11.73 17.00
CA ILE A 257 12.75 -11.95 18.41
C ILE A 257 14.07 -12.17 19.18
N GLY A 258 14.69 -11.09 19.65
CA GLY A 258 16.03 -11.15 20.25
C GLY A 258 17.10 -11.66 19.29
N SER A 259 16.91 -11.39 17.99
CA SER A 259 17.76 -11.84 16.89
C SER A 259 18.43 -10.65 16.19
N SER A 260 19.67 -10.79 15.74
CA SER A 260 20.51 -9.69 15.24
C SER A 260 21.31 -10.06 13.97
N HIS A 261 21.97 -9.05 13.38
CA HIS A 261 22.81 -9.18 12.17
C HIS A 261 22.04 -9.79 10.99
N GLY A 262 20.94 -9.14 10.62
CA GLY A 262 20.01 -9.61 9.59
C GLY A 262 20.12 -8.84 8.28
N LEU A 263 20.01 -9.55 7.15
CA LEU A 263 19.86 -8.94 5.83
C LEU A 263 18.66 -9.56 5.11
N VAL A 264 17.70 -8.74 4.72
CA VAL A 264 16.60 -9.10 3.83
C VAL A 264 16.73 -8.27 2.57
N ARG A 265 16.82 -8.91 1.40
CA ARG A 265 16.93 -8.17 0.14
C ARG A 265 16.21 -8.81 -1.02
N ASN A 266 15.91 -8.01 -2.04
CA ASN A 266 15.23 -8.47 -3.25
C ASN A 266 13.92 -9.21 -2.93
N SER A 267 13.23 -8.92 -1.83
CA SER A 267 12.16 -9.76 -1.28
C SER A 267 10.79 -9.15 -1.49
N PHE A 268 9.75 -9.98 -1.40
CA PHE A 268 8.35 -9.55 -1.49
C PHE A 268 7.59 -10.02 -0.27
N PHE A 269 6.85 -9.12 0.36
CA PHE A 269 5.97 -9.43 1.48
C PHE A 269 4.54 -9.03 1.16
N ARG A 270 3.64 -9.99 1.33
CA ARG A 270 2.22 -9.76 1.54
C ARG A 270 1.83 -10.33 2.91
N ALA A 271 1.67 -9.48 3.91
CA ALA A 271 1.24 -9.88 5.25
C ALA A 271 -0.24 -9.50 5.52
N SER A 272 -0.76 -10.03 6.64
CA SER A 272 -2.01 -9.54 7.24
C SER A 272 -1.79 -9.08 8.69
N ASP A 273 -0.58 -8.56 8.95
CA ASP A 273 -0.18 -7.81 10.14
C ASP A 273 1.16 -7.10 9.84
N ASP A 274 2.01 -6.85 10.84
CA ASP A 274 3.27 -6.16 10.65
C ASP A 274 4.19 -6.89 9.63
N ASP A 275 4.72 -6.20 8.61
CA ASP A 275 5.61 -6.85 7.61
C ASP A 275 6.95 -7.22 8.25
N ILE A 276 7.57 -6.30 9.00
CA ILE A 276 8.83 -6.49 9.71
C ILE A 276 8.66 -6.09 11.18
N ALA A 277 8.79 -7.04 12.10
CA ALA A 277 8.66 -6.81 13.54
C ALA A 277 9.99 -7.01 14.28
N LEU A 278 10.31 -6.08 15.19
CA LEU A 278 11.52 -6.10 16.03
C LEU A 278 11.14 -6.07 17.51
N MET A 279 11.48 -7.15 18.23
CA MET A 279 11.11 -7.32 19.63
C MET A 279 12.18 -8.10 20.40
N GLY A 280 12.41 -7.78 21.67
CA GLY A 280 13.20 -8.64 22.55
C GLY A 280 12.52 -9.99 22.76
N ASN A 281 13.31 -11.05 22.97
CA ASN A 281 12.76 -12.40 23.11
C ASN A 281 11.88 -12.59 24.37
N TRP A 282 10.85 -13.41 24.24
CA TRP A 282 9.96 -13.78 25.34
C TRP A 282 9.39 -15.20 25.18
N ASP A 283 8.74 -15.70 26.24
CA ASP A 283 8.17 -17.06 26.28
C ASP A 283 6.63 -17.10 26.35
N GLY A 284 5.97 -15.95 26.46
CA GLY A 284 4.52 -15.84 26.27
C GLY A 284 3.92 -14.52 26.72
N TYR A 285 2.58 -14.52 26.83
CA TYR A 285 1.78 -13.36 27.23
C TYR A 285 1.40 -13.33 28.72
N THR A 286 2.00 -14.18 29.56
CA THR A 286 1.83 -14.02 31.01
C THR A 286 2.44 -12.68 31.43
N ASP A 287 1.91 -12.04 32.48
CA ASP A 287 2.48 -10.76 32.94
C ASP A 287 3.97 -10.88 33.29
N ALA A 288 4.41 -12.04 33.81
CA ALA A 288 5.80 -12.32 34.13
C ALA A 288 6.68 -12.44 32.86
N ASP A 289 6.17 -13.07 31.80
CA ASP A 289 6.89 -13.19 30.53
C ASP A 289 6.92 -11.88 29.75
N MET A 290 5.87 -11.06 29.87
CA MET A 290 5.78 -9.78 29.19
C MET A 290 6.83 -8.76 29.65
N VAL A 291 7.13 -8.75 30.95
CA VAL A 291 8.07 -7.79 31.57
C VAL A 291 9.48 -8.36 31.73
N ARG A 292 9.73 -9.60 31.32
CA ARG A 292 11.07 -10.18 31.34
C ARG A 292 11.94 -9.42 30.33
N PRO A 293 13.14 -8.94 30.71
CA PRO A 293 14.07 -8.36 29.75
C PRO A 293 14.42 -9.36 28.65
N GLY A 294 14.16 -8.97 27.41
CA GLY A 294 14.59 -9.72 26.23
C GLY A 294 16.00 -9.34 25.80
N LYS A 295 16.60 -10.16 24.94
CA LYS A 295 17.85 -9.87 24.25
C LYS A 295 17.72 -8.65 23.33
N GLU A 296 18.87 -8.05 23.03
CA GLU A 296 18.94 -6.95 22.08
C GLU A 296 18.62 -7.40 20.64
N VAL A 297 18.12 -6.47 19.83
CA VAL A 297 17.83 -6.67 18.40
C VAL A 297 18.54 -5.58 17.62
N HIS A 298 19.54 -5.92 16.82
CA HIS A 298 20.33 -4.89 16.15
C HIS A 298 20.96 -5.31 14.83
N ASP A 299 21.38 -4.30 14.06
CA ASP A 299 22.06 -4.44 12.78
C ASP A 299 21.22 -5.25 11.76
N ILE A 300 19.97 -4.82 11.58
CA ILE A 300 19.02 -5.39 10.62
C ILE A 300 18.88 -4.46 9.42
N THR A 301 19.08 -4.99 8.21
CA THR A 301 18.87 -4.26 6.96
C THR A 301 17.83 -4.94 6.09
N VAL A 302 16.85 -4.18 5.63
CA VAL A 302 15.88 -4.55 4.59
C VAL A 302 16.11 -3.65 3.38
N GLU A 303 16.37 -4.22 2.20
CA GLU A 303 16.67 -3.43 1.01
C GLU A 303 16.09 -4.01 -0.29
N ASP A 304 15.90 -3.15 -1.28
CA ASP A 304 15.51 -3.55 -2.64
C ASP A 304 14.29 -4.49 -2.67
N SER A 305 13.28 -4.21 -1.84
CA SER A 305 12.15 -5.12 -1.58
C SER A 305 10.80 -4.44 -1.77
N GLU A 306 9.77 -5.25 -2.01
CA GLU A 306 8.38 -4.83 -2.10
C GLU A 306 7.61 -5.26 -0.85
N LEU A 307 7.05 -4.31 -0.12
CA LEU A 307 6.37 -4.52 1.16
C LEU A 307 4.89 -4.16 1.04
N SER A 308 4.03 -5.05 1.54
CA SER A 308 2.59 -4.93 1.46
C SER A 308 1.92 -5.62 2.63
N THR A 309 1.15 -4.87 3.41
CA THR A 309 0.28 -5.46 4.41
C THR A 309 -1.16 -4.99 4.25
N SER A 310 -2.10 -5.86 4.62
CA SER A 310 -3.53 -5.53 4.59
C SER A 310 -3.97 -4.68 5.79
N ILE A 311 -3.27 -4.82 6.92
CA ILE A 311 -3.52 -4.16 8.20
C ILE A 311 -2.19 -4.03 8.95
N SER A 312 -2.10 -3.20 9.99
CA SER A 312 -0.86 -3.01 10.77
C SER A 312 0.24 -2.25 10.01
N ASN A 313 1.48 -2.31 10.49
CA ASN A 313 2.58 -1.46 10.02
C ASN A 313 3.48 -2.16 9.01
N ILE A 314 4.24 -1.38 8.25
CA ILE A 314 5.36 -1.96 7.49
C ILE A 314 6.47 -2.38 8.44
N VAL A 315 6.80 -1.51 9.41
CA VAL A 315 7.76 -1.83 10.46
C VAL A 315 7.10 -1.64 11.83
N ARG A 316 7.15 -2.68 12.65
CA ARG A 316 6.87 -2.60 14.08
C ARG A 316 8.16 -2.71 14.86
N ALA A 317 8.39 -1.75 15.74
CA ALA A 317 9.47 -1.86 16.71
C ALA A 317 8.93 -1.52 18.10
N GLY A 318 9.19 -2.37 19.08
CA GLY A 318 8.63 -2.16 20.41
C GLY A 318 7.16 -2.52 20.51
N TRP A 319 6.80 -2.98 21.70
CA TRP A 319 5.47 -3.48 22.03
C TRP A 319 5.15 -3.15 23.49
N PRO A 320 3.87 -2.99 23.87
CA PRO A 320 3.51 -2.65 25.24
C PRO A 320 4.14 -3.58 26.28
N LYS A 321 4.61 -3.00 27.39
CA LYS A 321 5.32 -3.66 28.49
C LYS A 321 6.69 -4.26 28.17
N LYS A 322 7.12 -4.35 26.90
CA LYS A 322 8.37 -5.03 26.55
C LYS A 322 9.61 -4.26 26.97
N ILE A 323 10.63 -5.02 27.36
CA ILE A 323 11.89 -4.49 27.87
C ILE A 323 13.05 -5.07 27.05
N PHE A 324 13.66 -4.27 26.17
CA PHE A 324 14.80 -4.68 25.34
C PHE A 324 15.46 -3.47 24.69
N ASN A 325 16.70 -3.59 24.22
CA ASN A 325 17.35 -2.54 23.45
C ASN A 325 17.38 -2.91 21.96
N SER A 326 17.44 -1.90 21.09
CA SER A 326 17.62 -2.14 19.65
C SER A 326 18.37 -1.03 18.96
N TRP A 327 19.21 -1.34 17.96
CA TRP A 327 19.86 -0.28 17.19
C TRP A 327 20.23 -0.67 15.77
N ASN A 328 20.51 0.33 14.94
CA ASN A 328 20.96 0.16 13.56
C ASN A 328 19.99 -0.66 12.69
N PHE A 329 18.72 -0.26 12.66
CA PHE A 329 17.77 -0.75 11.67
C PHE A 329 17.80 0.12 10.41
N THR A 330 17.81 -0.49 9.22
CA THR A 330 17.70 0.22 7.94
C THR A 330 16.66 -0.44 7.05
N LEU A 331 15.69 0.33 6.55
CA LEU A 331 14.84 -0.02 5.42
C LEU A 331 15.15 0.93 4.27
N ARG A 332 15.60 0.40 3.12
CA ARG A 332 16.01 1.26 2.00
C ARG A 332 15.68 0.75 0.61
N ASN A 333 15.63 1.66 -0.36
CA ASN A 333 15.45 1.37 -1.79
C ASN A 333 14.26 0.43 -2.07
N SER A 334 13.18 0.60 -1.33
CA SER A 334 12.08 -0.37 -1.27
C SER A 334 10.75 0.30 -1.60
N ASP A 335 9.84 -0.47 -2.19
CA ASP A 335 8.50 -0.04 -2.54
C ASP A 335 7.52 -0.48 -1.45
N ILE A 336 6.77 0.48 -0.91
CA ILE A 336 5.67 0.25 0.00
C ILE A 336 4.40 0.28 -0.84
N LEU A 337 4.00 -0.90 -1.32
CA LEU A 337 2.83 -1.05 -2.19
C LEU A 337 1.57 -0.73 -1.39
N HIS A 338 1.44 -1.36 -0.22
CA HIS A 338 0.31 -1.17 0.67
C HIS A 338 0.76 -1.07 2.13
N ALA A 339 0.60 0.09 2.76
CA ALA A 339 0.63 0.20 4.21
C ALA A 339 -0.76 -0.11 4.79
N GLY A 340 -0.81 -0.86 5.89
CA GLY A 340 -2.07 -1.22 6.54
C GLY A 340 -2.82 0.00 7.06
N ILE A 341 -4.16 -0.11 7.10
CA ILE A 341 -5.05 0.96 7.59
C ILE A 341 -5.62 0.60 8.97
N GLY A 342 -5.99 1.63 9.74
CA GLY A 342 -6.62 1.48 11.05
C GLY A 342 -5.64 1.66 12.21
N GLY A 343 -5.85 0.92 13.29
CA GLY A 343 -5.01 1.01 14.47
C GLY A 343 -5.27 -0.12 15.47
N CYS A 344 -4.30 -0.34 16.34
CA CYS A 344 -4.29 -1.28 17.46
C CYS A 344 -3.76 -0.53 18.69
N GLY A 345 -4.62 0.19 19.42
CA GLY A 345 -4.22 1.16 20.44
C GLY A 345 -3.53 2.43 19.89
N GLN A 346 -2.65 2.25 18.90
CA GLN A 346 -1.99 3.26 18.10
C GLN A 346 -2.43 3.11 16.64
N THR A 347 -2.61 4.22 15.92
CA THR A 347 -2.81 4.23 14.46
C THR A 347 -1.66 3.48 13.77
N PHE A 348 -1.90 2.86 12.61
CA PHE A 348 -0.83 2.22 11.83
C PHE A 348 -0.08 3.18 10.90
N GLY A 349 1.14 2.85 10.50
CA GLY A 349 1.94 3.63 9.55
C GLY A 349 3.13 2.88 8.95
N LEU A 350 4.03 3.62 8.30
CA LEU A 350 5.31 3.06 7.82
C LEU A 350 6.12 2.49 9.00
N ILE A 351 6.13 3.20 10.14
CA ILE A 351 6.65 2.66 11.40
C ILE A 351 5.66 2.90 12.55
N GLY A 352 5.35 1.81 13.24
CA GLY A 352 4.72 1.80 14.56
C GLY A 352 5.77 1.49 15.62
N PHE A 353 6.10 2.47 16.46
CA PHE A 353 6.83 2.26 17.70
C PHE A 353 5.89 2.31 18.89
N TRP A 354 5.46 1.14 19.36
CA TRP A 354 4.38 1.06 20.35
C TRP A 354 4.89 0.88 21.78
N GLY A 355 5.40 1.95 22.37
CA GLY A 355 5.95 1.97 23.73
C GLY A 355 4.95 2.25 24.86
N ALA A 356 3.68 1.87 24.69
CA ALA A 356 2.68 2.02 25.75
C ALA A 356 2.94 1.09 26.96
N ASN A 357 2.22 1.34 28.05
CA ASN A 357 2.12 0.45 29.21
C ASN A 357 3.47 0.05 29.84
N GLY A 358 4.42 0.99 29.87
CA GLY A 358 5.68 0.81 30.59
C GLY A 358 6.72 -0.03 29.86
N SER A 359 6.69 -0.06 28.51
CA SER A 359 7.84 -0.51 27.73
C SER A 359 9.10 0.26 28.14
N ARG A 360 10.26 -0.39 28.01
CA ARG A 360 11.55 0.21 28.34
C ARG A 360 12.63 -0.29 27.39
N GLY A 361 13.59 0.56 27.05
CA GLY A 361 14.68 0.17 26.19
C GLY A 361 15.39 1.38 25.63
N ASP A 362 16.65 1.19 25.26
CA ASP A 362 17.38 2.14 24.44
C ASP A 362 17.25 1.72 22.97
N HIS A 363 16.56 2.56 22.19
CA HIS A 363 16.35 2.31 20.77
C HIS A 363 16.95 3.44 19.95
N ASN A 364 17.91 3.14 19.08
CA ASN A 364 18.59 4.19 18.35
C ASN A 364 19.04 3.84 16.92
N ASN A 365 19.22 4.87 16.09
CA ASN A 365 19.75 4.76 14.72
C ASN A 365 18.86 3.94 13.78
N TYR A 366 17.59 4.34 13.66
CA TYR A 366 16.67 3.79 12.67
C TYR A 366 16.68 4.65 11.41
N ARG A 367 16.84 4.03 10.24
CA ARG A 367 16.95 4.73 8.95
C ARG A 367 15.95 4.17 7.94
N PHE A 368 15.20 5.07 7.33
CA PHE A 368 14.28 4.80 6.23
C PHE A 368 14.75 5.65 5.06
N GLU A 369 15.22 5.02 3.97
CA GLU A 369 15.94 5.72 2.92
C GLU A 369 15.48 5.31 1.51
N ASN A 370 15.06 6.27 0.67
CA ASN A 370 14.63 6.02 -0.71
C ASN A 370 13.44 5.03 -0.75
N LEU A 371 12.30 5.45 -0.22
CA LEU A 371 11.08 4.64 -0.18
C LEU A 371 9.98 5.27 -1.05
N TRP A 372 9.32 4.46 -1.86
CA TRP A 372 8.14 4.85 -2.63
C TRP A 372 6.90 4.35 -1.91
N LEU A 373 5.98 5.26 -1.59
CA LEU A 373 4.74 4.95 -0.90
C LEU A 373 3.60 5.07 -1.90
N ASP A 374 3.07 3.93 -2.31
CA ASP A 374 1.97 3.84 -3.27
C ASP A 374 0.64 4.06 -2.53
N ASN A 375 0.04 2.99 -1.98
CA ASN A 375 -1.11 3.08 -1.09
C ASN A 375 -0.65 3.10 0.38
N TRP A 376 -0.92 4.18 1.11
CA TRP A 376 -0.38 4.36 2.46
C TRP A 376 -1.38 5.00 3.45
N TYR A 377 -1.13 4.93 4.76
CA TYR A 377 -2.07 5.41 5.78
C TYR A 377 -1.54 6.62 6.55
N SER A 378 -0.49 6.41 7.35
CA SER A 378 0.27 7.46 8.04
C SER A 378 1.77 7.16 7.94
N LEU A 379 2.63 8.15 8.23
CA LEU A 379 4.08 7.98 8.11
C LEU A 379 4.65 7.37 9.40
N VAL A 380 4.49 8.04 10.54
CA VAL A 380 5.13 7.63 11.79
C VAL A 380 4.14 7.61 12.94
N GLN A 381 4.26 6.59 13.77
CA GLN A 381 3.47 6.43 14.99
C GLN A 381 4.41 5.96 16.08
N MET A 382 5.05 6.90 16.77
CA MET A 382 6.12 6.59 17.71
C MET A 382 5.75 7.07 19.10
N GLU A 383 5.79 6.19 20.09
CA GLU A 383 5.61 6.57 21.48
C GLU A 383 6.53 5.79 22.40
N GLN A 384 7.18 6.49 23.35
CA GLN A 384 7.84 5.87 24.50
C GLN A 384 8.10 6.92 25.58
N GLN A 385 7.71 6.64 26.82
CA GLN A 385 7.88 7.58 27.93
C GLN A 385 9.33 7.64 28.46
N ALA A 386 10.00 6.48 28.62
CA ALA A 386 11.42 6.37 29.00
C ALA A 386 11.90 4.90 28.95
N PRO A 387 13.21 4.62 28.76
CA PRO A 387 14.27 5.48 28.22
C PRO A 387 14.15 5.70 26.68
N SER A 388 14.94 6.63 26.14
CA SER A 388 14.65 7.39 24.91
C SER A 388 14.73 6.63 23.58
N LEU A 389 13.86 6.99 22.63
CA LEU A 389 14.03 6.73 21.20
C LEU A 389 14.95 7.80 20.60
N ARG A 390 16.05 7.42 19.92
CA ARG A 390 17.05 8.38 19.42
C ARG A 390 17.44 8.16 17.97
N ASN A 391 17.70 9.25 17.24
CA ASN A 391 18.27 9.22 15.89
C ASN A 391 17.43 8.41 14.89
N PHE A 392 16.20 8.87 14.64
CA PHE A 392 15.32 8.31 13.61
C PHE A 392 15.40 9.20 12.37
N THR A 393 15.83 8.64 11.24
CA THR A 393 15.98 9.39 9.99
C THR A 393 15.07 8.81 8.91
N PHE A 394 14.26 9.67 8.30
CA PHE A 394 13.44 9.37 7.14
C PHE A 394 13.95 10.25 6.00
N LYS A 395 14.67 9.64 5.07
CA LYS A 395 15.31 10.32 3.96
C LYS A 395 14.71 9.86 2.64
N ASN A 396 14.35 10.79 1.76
CA ASN A 396 13.84 10.48 0.43
C ASN A 396 12.62 9.54 0.49
N ILE A 397 11.56 10.01 1.15
CA ILE A 397 10.29 9.27 1.22
C ILE A 397 9.32 9.92 0.24
N TRP A 398 8.93 9.18 -0.79
CA TRP A 398 8.13 9.69 -1.89
C TRP A 398 6.74 9.05 -1.90
N ALA A 399 5.75 9.74 -1.31
CA ALA A 399 4.34 9.39 -1.41
C ALA A 399 3.72 10.17 -2.59
N LEU A 400 3.68 9.51 -3.74
CA LEU A 400 3.58 10.18 -5.04
C LEU A 400 2.16 10.25 -5.62
N ASP A 401 1.10 9.94 -4.87
CA ASP A 401 -0.22 10.03 -5.50
C ASP A 401 -1.38 10.22 -4.53
N GLN A 402 -1.31 9.55 -3.40
CA GLN A 402 -2.35 9.57 -2.39
C GLN A 402 -1.99 10.57 -1.27
N PRO A 403 -2.95 11.38 -0.77
CA PRO A 403 -2.74 12.14 0.45
C PRO A 403 -2.56 11.23 1.68
N PRO A 404 -2.03 11.77 2.80
CA PRO A 404 -2.11 11.09 4.10
C PRO A 404 -3.58 10.82 4.47
N LEU A 405 -3.89 9.58 4.83
CA LEU A 405 -5.24 9.19 5.27
C LEU A 405 -5.42 9.35 6.79
N ALA A 406 -4.33 9.24 7.54
CA ALA A 406 -4.30 9.49 8.98
C ALA A 406 -3.08 10.32 9.38
N GLY A 407 -3.24 11.12 10.44
CA GLY A 407 -2.16 11.93 10.99
C GLY A 407 -1.08 11.08 11.66
N SER A 408 0.17 11.53 11.56
CA SER A 408 1.32 10.92 12.23
C SER A 408 1.41 11.37 13.69
N SER A 409 2.10 10.60 14.54
CA SER A 409 2.38 11.00 15.92
C SER A 409 3.78 10.63 16.40
N MET A 410 4.36 11.50 17.23
CA MET A 410 5.59 11.25 17.99
C MET A 410 5.37 11.69 19.44
N ARG A 411 5.51 10.79 20.42
CA ARG A 411 5.22 11.10 21.83
C ARG A 411 6.25 10.57 22.82
N GLY A 412 6.55 11.38 23.84
CA GLY A 412 7.46 11.02 24.94
C GLY A 412 8.93 11.37 24.67
N ASP A 413 9.87 10.57 25.18
CA ASP A 413 11.31 10.85 25.14
C ASP A 413 11.93 10.45 23.80
N ILE A 414 11.65 11.25 22.77
CA ILE A 414 12.16 11.06 21.40
C ILE A 414 13.10 12.21 21.03
N THR A 415 14.30 11.89 20.56
CA THR A 415 15.31 12.88 20.15
C THR A 415 15.98 12.54 18.82
N GLY A 416 16.49 13.54 18.11
CA GLY A 416 17.20 13.33 16.84
C GLY A 416 16.32 12.80 15.70
N ALA A 417 15.02 13.09 15.70
CA ALA A 417 14.12 12.77 14.59
C ALA A 417 14.34 13.72 13.40
N VAL A 418 14.58 13.16 12.22
CA VAL A 418 14.85 13.91 10.98
C VAL A 418 13.93 13.44 9.86
N LEU A 419 13.22 14.37 9.25
CA LEU A 419 12.49 14.20 7.99
C LEU A 419 13.25 14.96 6.89
N ASP A 420 13.96 14.25 6.03
CA ASP A 420 14.80 14.78 4.95
C ASP A 420 14.21 14.40 3.59
N ASN A 421 13.76 15.38 2.81
CA ASN A 421 13.12 15.16 1.51
C ASN A 421 11.94 14.15 1.56
N VAL A 422 11.03 14.33 2.52
CA VAL A 422 9.74 13.64 2.54
C VAL A 422 8.77 14.40 1.65
N LYS A 423 8.18 13.74 0.64
CA LYS A 423 7.31 14.37 -0.36
C LYS A 423 5.93 13.77 -0.43
N TYR A 424 4.95 14.65 -0.60
CA TYR A 424 3.59 14.33 -1.04
C TYR A 424 3.33 14.95 -2.41
N GLY A 425 3.20 14.10 -3.43
CA GLY A 425 3.22 14.53 -4.82
C GLY A 425 4.53 15.27 -5.16
N GLN A 426 4.44 16.57 -5.44
CA GLN A 426 5.62 17.42 -5.70
C GLN A 426 6.07 18.24 -4.48
N LYS A 427 5.30 18.25 -3.37
CA LYS A 427 5.55 19.11 -2.23
C LYS A 427 6.48 18.41 -1.23
N VAL A 428 7.65 19.01 -0.99
CA VAL A 428 8.55 18.62 0.12
C VAL A 428 7.97 19.14 1.43
N ALA A 429 7.90 18.27 2.44
CA ALA A 429 7.48 18.64 3.78
C ALA A 429 8.55 19.49 4.48
N THR A 430 8.12 20.61 5.07
CA THR A 430 8.99 21.54 5.79
C THR A 430 8.48 21.84 7.21
N THR A 431 7.26 21.39 7.52
CA THR A 431 6.57 21.63 8.78
C THR A 431 5.76 20.40 9.20
N ASN A 432 5.37 20.36 10.49
CA ASN A 432 4.47 19.30 10.99
C ASN A 432 3.11 19.28 10.28
N ALA A 433 2.62 20.43 9.83
CA ALA A 433 1.35 20.50 9.09
C ALA A 433 1.43 19.84 7.71
N ASP A 434 2.63 19.82 7.10
CA ASP A 434 2.85 19.16 5.83
C ASP A 434 2.76 17.63 5.96
N VAL A 435 3.10 17.06 7.12
CA VAL A 435 3.04 15.62 7.45
C VAL A 435 2.11 15.37 8.63
N PRO A 436 0.85 15.88 8.61
CA PRO A 436 -0.05 16.07 9.76
C PRO A 436 0.41 15.46 11.10
N LEU A 437 1.49 16.03 11.69
CA LEU A 437 2.27 15.39 12.74
C LEU A 437 1.94 16.02 14.09
N ALA A 438 1.35 15.23 14.97
CA ALA A 438 1.16 15.58 16.37
C ALA A 438 2.41 15.20 17.18
N THR A 439 2.92 16.12 18.00
CA THR A 439 4.14 15.88 18.78
C THR A 439 4.12 16.52 20.16
N ASP A 440 4.63 15.82 21.17
CA ASP A 440 4.92 16.34 22.53
C ASP A 440 6.37 16.09 22.98
N ILE A 441 7.24 15.72 22.03
CA ILE A 441 8.64 15.32 22.27
C ILE A 441 9.55 16.50 22.69
N PRO A 442 10.68 16.25 23.37
CA PRO A 442 11.54 17.32 23.91
C PRO A 442 12.32 18.11 22.85
N GLN A 443 12.58 17.54 21.67
CA GLN A 443 13.29 18.20 20.58
C GLN A 443 12.41 18.25 19.32
N PRO A 444 12.22 19.42 18.69
CA PRO A 444 11.41 19.49 17.48
C PRO A 444 12.00 18.62 16.37
N VAL A 445 11.12 18.01 15.58
CA VAL A 445 11.51 17.27 14.38
C VAL A 445 12.26 18.20 13.44
N LYS A 446 13.42 17.74 12.96
CA LYS A 446 14.22 18.50 12.00
C LYS A 446 13.73 18.18 10.58
N TYR A 447 13.34 19.23 9.87
CA TYR A 447 13.05 19.15 8.44
C TYR A 447 14.30 19.54 7.65
N ALA A 448 14.64 18.74 6.66
CA ALA A 448 15.70 19.01 5.70
C ALA A 448 15.18 18.75 4.28
N ALA A 449 15.80 19.41 3.32
CA ALA A 449 15.67 19.07 1.92
C ALA A 449 17.09 18.88 1.38
N ASP A 450 17.42 17.66 0.95
CA ASP A 450 18.71 17.38 0.29
C ASP A 450 18.91 18.37 -0.88
N SER A 451 20.11 18.93 -0.99
CA SER A 451 20.44 20.01 -1.94
C SER A 451 20.89 19.48 -3.32
N GLY A 452 20.51 18.24 -3.64
CA GLY A 452 20.89 17.54 -4.87
C GLY A 452 19.90 17.78 -6.02
N ALA A 453 19.53 16.70 -6.71
CA ALA A 453 18.49 16.72 -7.74
C ALA A 453 17.15 17.21 -7.16
N GLU A 454 16.42 18.01 -7.93
CA GLU A 454 15.09 18.46 -7.55
C GLU A 454 14.07 18.05 -8.62
N ALA A 455 13.29 17.02 -8.30
CA ALA A 455 12.13 16.63 -9.09
C ALA A 455 10.95 17.55 -8.74
N PHE A 456 10.61 18.40 -9.69
CA PHE A 456 9.43 19.24 -9.72
C PHE A 456 9.14 19.58 -11.17
N PHE A 457 7.88 19.70 -11.57
CA PHE A 457 7.50 20.09 -12.92
C PHE A 457 6.22 20.90 -13.00
N ALA A 458 6.14 21.68 -14.08
CA ALA A 458 4.94 22.38 -14.51
C ALA A 458 4.34 21.71 -15.75
N VAL A 459 3.02 21.84 -15.90
CA VAL A 459 2.23 21.35 -17.03
C VAL A 459 1.56 22.54 -17.71
N TYR A 460 1.67 22.63 -19.04
CA TYR A 460 1.04 23.69 -19.83
C TYR A 460 0.50 23.18 -21.17
N PRO A 461 -0.73 23.55 -21.59
CA PRO A 461 -1.73 24.28 -20.81
C PRO A 461 -2.23 23.45 -19.60
N PRO A 462 -2.79 24.09 -18.56
CA PRO A 462 -3.28 23.40 -17.36
C PRO A 462 -4.56 22.60 -17.62
N VAL A 463 -5.26 22.88 -18.73
CA VAL A 463 -6.41 22.12 -19.20
C VAL A 463 -5.95 21.20 -20.31
N VAL A 464 -6.08 19.88 -20.10
CA VAL A 464 -5.60 18.88 -21.04
C VAL A 464 -6.78 18.16 -21.68
N ALA A 465 -6.95 18.34 -22.98
CA ALA A 465 -7.93 17.59 -23.77
C ALA A 465 -7.27 16.37 -24.42
N LYS A 466 -8.06 15.30 -24.61
CA LYS A 466 -7.62 14.12 -25.39
C LYS A 466 -7.14 14.55 -26.78
N GLY A 467 -5.93 14.15 -27.16
CA GLY A 467 -5.31 14.47 -28.45
C GLY A 467 -4.71 15.88 -28.55
N ALA A 468 -4.77 16.69 -27.50
CA ALA A 468 -4.08 17.98 -27.46
C ALA A 468 -2.61 17.82 -27.05
N GLU A 469 -1.75 18.69 -27.57
CA GLU A 469 -0.35 18.76 -27.13
C GLU A 469 -0.24 19.44 -25.76
N VAL A 470 0.54 18.83 -24.88
CA VAL A 470 0.85 19.33 -23.53
C VAL A 470 2.36 19.38 -23.37
N THR A 471 2.86 20.49 -22.82
CA THR A 471 4.26 20.65 -22.46
C THR A 471 4.46 20.37 -20.98
N PHE A 472 5.35 19.42 -20.69
CA PHE A 472 5.87 19.13 -19.37
C PHE A 472 7.25 19.74 -19.23
N THR A 473 7.47 20.55 -18.19
CA THR A 473 8.76 21.22 -17.94
C THR A 473 9.26 20.90 -16.55
N ALA A 474 10.31 20.08 -16.47
CA ALA A 474 11.01 19.84 -15.22
C ALA A 474 11.80 21.08 -14.77
N LYS A 475 11.85 21.29 -13.45
CA LYS A 475 12.74 22.24 -12.82
C LYS A 475 14.19 21.87 -13.14
N GLU A 476 15.01 22.88 -13.40
CA GLU A 476 16.39 22.66 -13.83
C GLU A 476 17.26 22.19 -12.65
N THR A 477 17.78 20.98 -12.77
CA THR A 477 18.88 20.44 -11.98
C THR A 477 20.20 20.59 -12.77
N PRO A 478 21.26 21.21 -12.21
CA PRO A 478 22.55 21.34 -12.87
C PRO A 478 23.13 19.97 -13.28
N HIS A 479 23.43 19.80 -14.58
CA HIS A 479 23.85 18.52 -15.16
C HIS A 479 22.87 17.36 -14.90
N GLY A 480 21.61 17.68 -14.62
CA GLY A 480 20.59 16.70 -14.27
C GLY A 480 20.14 15.85 -15.45
N LYS A 481 19.82 14.59 -15.16
CA LYS A 481 19.10 13.68 -16.05
C LYS A 481 17.65 13.58 -15.58
N TYR A 482 16.74 13.47 -16.53
CA TYR A 482 15.30 13.41 -16.26
C TYR A 482 14.76 12.13 -16.89
N ALA A 483 13.84 11.47 -16.20
CA ALA A 483 13.03 10.39 -16.74
C ALA A 483 11.56 10.64 -16.36
N TRP A 484 10.68 10.56 -17.36
CA TRP A 484 9.25 10.78 -17.23
C TRP A 484 8.51 9.47 -17.40
N LEU A 485 7.49 9.28 -16.57
CA LEU A 485 6.43 8.29 -16.77
C LEU A 485 5.13 9.09 -16.89
N PHE A 486 4.50 9.09 -18.07
CA PHE A 486 3.29 9.91 -18.27
C PHE A 486 2.02 9.24 -17.75
N GLY A 487 2.13 8.01 -17.24
CA GLY A 487 0.99 7.25 -16.72
C GLY A 487 0.05 6.74 -17.81
N ASP A 488 0.38 6.90 -19.10
CA ASP A 488 -0.33 6.33 -20.25
C ASP A 488 0.43 5.15 -20.90
N GLY A 489 1.52 4.71 -20.25
CA GLY A 489 2.45 3.69 -20.73
C GLY A 489 3.63 4.23 -21.54
N THR A 490 3.72 5.55 -21.75
CA THR A 490 4.83 6.19 -22.45
C THR A 490 5.83 6.87 -21.50
N GLU A 491 7.05 7.07 -22.00
CA GLU A 491 8.17 7.64 -21.25
C GLU A 491 8.95 8.66 -22.08
N ALA A 492 9.71 9.52 -21.40
CA ALA A 492 10.65 10.45 -22.03
C ALA A 492 11.84 10.78 -21.13
N GLN A 493 12.92 11.33 -21.70
CA GLN A 493 14.18 11.56 -20.97
C GLN A 493 14.75 12.98 -21.08
N ARG A 494 13.91 13.98 -21.35
CA ARG A 494 14.33 15.38 -21.55
C ARG A 494 13.77 16.27 -20.44
N ARG A 495 14.42 17.41 -20.18
CA ARG A 495 13.90 18.40 -19.21
C ARG A 495 12.53 18.94 -19.64
N VAL A 496 12.40 19.27 -20.93
CA VAL A 496 11.15 19.75 -21.53
C VAL A 496 10.67 18.70 -22.52
N VAL A 497 9.42 18.28 -22.38
CA VAL A 497 8.79 17.26 -23.22
C VAL A 497 7.44 17.77 -23.71
N HIS A 498 7.19 17.61 -25.00
CA HIS A 498 5.87 17.76 -25.60
C HIS A 498 5.24 16.38 -25.69
N HIS A 499 4.04 16.23 -25.16
CA HIS A 499 3.34 14.96 -25.06
C HIS A 499 1.89 15.09 -25.54
N VAL A 500 1.31 13.99 -26.02
CA VAL A 500 -0.09 13.92 -26.45
C VAL A 500 -0.71 12.67 -25.84
N PHE A 501 -1.70 12.85 -24.97
CA PHE A 501 -2.50 11.74 -24.45
C PHE A 501 -3.51 11.27 -25.51
N THR A 502 -3.43 10.00 -25.87
CA THR A 502 -4.25 9.42 -26.96
C THR A 502 -5.63 8.93 -26.51
N ASP A 503 -5.83 8.81 -25.20
CA ASP A 503 -7.09 8.42 -24.55
C ASP A 503 -7.36 9.27 -23.31
N ALA A 504 -8.50 9.04 -22.67
CA ALA A 504 -8.92 9.72 -21.45
C ALA A 504 -9.33 8.69 -20.36
N ASP A 505 -8.74 7.51 -20.39
CA ASP A 505 -9.12 6.41 -19.48
C ASP A 505 -8.34 6.50 -18.16
N GLY A 506 -7.26 7.28 -18.10
CA GLY A 506 -6.38 7.43 -16.94
C GLY A 506 -5.37 6.29 -16.80
N THR A 507 -4.49 6.40 -15.81
CA THR A 507 -3.50 5.36 -15.49
C THR A 507 -4.17 4.07 -15.03
N ASP A 508 -5.18 4.22 -14.17
CA ASP A 508 -5.88 3.10 -13.53
C ASP A 508 -7.00 2.52 -14.45
N LEU A 509 -7.21 3.08 -15.65
CA LEU A 509 -8.28 2.71 -16.60
C LEU A 509 -9.71 2.87 -16.04
N ASP A 510 -9.91 3.82 -15.12
CA ASP A 510 -11.18 4.10 -14.43
C ASP A 510 -11.95 5.31 -14.99
N GLY A 511 -11.38 6.06 -15.95
CA GLY A 511 -11.94 7.27 -16.59
C GLY A 511 -13.14 7.09 -17.53
N ARG A 512 -14.08 6.20 -17.19
CA ARG A 512 -15.23 5.81 -18.04
C ARG A 512 -16.26 6.92 -18.30
N ASN A 513 -16.20 7.99 -17.54
CA ASN A 513 -17.06 9.17 -17.67
C ASN A 513 -16.51 10.18 -18.70
N GLY A 514 -15.42 9.85 -19.41
CA GLY A 514 -14.78 10.70 -20.40
C GLY A 514 -13.73 11.65 -19.83
N ALA A 515 -13.33 11.48 -18.58
CA ALA A 515 -12.17 12.13 -17.99
C ALA A 515 -11.37 11.13 -17.13
N GLY A 516 -10.07 11.01 -17.40
CA GLY A 516 -9.21 10.04 -16.73
C GLY A 516 -8.01 10.73 -16.11
N ARG A 517 -7.66 10.34 -14.88
CA ARG A 517 -6.49 10.87 -14.18
C ARG A 517 -5.25 10.06 -14.53
N PHE A 518 -4.24 10.73 -15.05
CA PHE A 518 -2.93 10.15 -15.35
C PHE A 518 -1.94 10.51 -14.25
N ARG A 519 -1.30 9.50 -13.66
CA ARG A 519 -0.21 9.67 -12.70
C ARG A 519 1.08 10.00 -13.46
N VAL A 520 1.36 11.28 -13.67
CA VAL A 520 2.60 11.72 -14.31
C VAL A 520 3.69 11.79 -13.25
N MET A 521 4.77 11.04 -13.44
CA MET A 521 5.90 10.98 -12.52
C MET A 521 7.17 11.49 -13.20
N LEU A 522 8.00 12.16 -12.40
CA LEU A 522 9.31 12.65 -12.79
C LEU A 522 10.36 12.10 -11.83
N ARG A 523 11.40 11.49 -12.40
CA ARG A 523 12.65 11.20 -11.72
C ARG A 523 13.71 12.18 -12.20
N ALA A 524 14.35 12.89 -11.28
CA ALA A 524 15.53 13.71 -11.52
C ALA A 524 16.75 13.05 -10.88
N VAL A 525 17.90 13.09 -11.58
CA VAL A 525 19.16 12.55 -11.08
C VAL A 525 20.28 13.57 -11.32
N ASP A 526 21.03 13.93 -10.30
CA ASP A 526 22.15 14.87 -10.40
C ASP A 526 23.46 14.19 -10.84
N LYS A 527 24.55 14.97 -10.91
CA LYS A 527 25.88 14.48 -11.31
C LYS A 527 26.51 13.56 -10.26
N GLU A 528 26.13 13.67 -8.98
CA GLU A 528 26.51 12.78 -7.89
C GLU A 528 25.67 11.49 -7.85
N LYS A 529 24.73 11.32 -8.79
CA LYS A 529 23.75 10.23 -8.86
C LYS A 529 22.75 10.22 -7.70
N LYS A 530 22.59 11.34 -6.99
CA LYS A 530 21.45 11.48 -6.07
C LYS A 530 20.20 11.63 -6.91
N GLU A 531 19.16 10.93 -6.51
CA GLU A 531 17.88 10.97 -7.17
C GLU A 531 16.82 11.64 -6.31
N ASP A 532 15.82 12.15 -7.01
CA ASP A 532 14.63 12.71 -6.42
C ASP A 532 13.44 12.40 -7.32
N TRP A 533 12.26 12.22 -6.71
CA TRP A 533 11.03 11.89 -7.40
C TRP A 533 9.94 12.90 -7.09
N SER A 534 9.06 13.10 -8.06
CA SER A 534 7.82 13.85 -7.88
C SER A 534 6.75 13.35 -8.82
N SER A 535 5.52 13.79 -8.57
CA SER A 535 4.37 13.41 -9.37
C SER A 535 3.25 14.43 -9.29
N GLN A 536 2.42 14.44 -10.32
CA GLN A 536 1.19 15.22 -10.37
C GLN A 536 0.14 14.45 -11.15
N GLY A 537 -1.10 14.46 -10.65
CA GLY A 537 -2.26 14.01 -11.39
C GLY A 537 -2.57 14.95 -12.56
N VAL A 538 -2.65 14.42 -13.76
CA VAL A 538 -3.11 15.16 -14.94
C VAL A 538 -4.42 14.54 -15.41
N VAL A 539 -5.52 15.28 -15.30
CA VAL A 539 -6.82 14.82 -15.78
C VAL A 539 -6.96 15.18 -17.26
N VAL A 540 -7.04 14.17 -18.11
CA VAL A 540 -7.27 14.34 -19.55
C VAL A 540 -8.77 14.25 -19.82
N VAL A 541 -9.32 15.28 -20.47
CA VAL A 541 -10.76 15.43 -20.69
C VAL A 541 -11.12 15.13 -22.15
N SER A 542 -12.13 14.29 -22.33
CA SER A 542 -12.77 14.00 -23.62
C SER A 542 -14.29 14.26 -23.61
N LYS A 543 -14.90 14.33 -22.42
CA LYS A 543 -16.29 14.73 -22.21
C LYS A 543 -16.36 15.80 -21.12
N TRP A 544 -17.14 16.84 -21.39
CA TRP A 544 -17.39 17.94 -20.47
C TRP A 544 -18.79 17.84 -19.87
N PHE A 545 -18.90 18.21 -18.60
CA PHE A 545 -20.17 18.50 -17.96
C PHE A 545 -20.38 20.00 -17.93
N GLU A 546 -21.59 20.41 -18.27
CA GLU A 546 -22.02 21.81 -18.28
C GLU A 546 -22.50 22.21 -16.88
N PRO A 547 -22.25 23.45 -16.44
CA PRO A 547 -22.77 23.93 -15.17
C PRO A 547 -24.30 23.94 -15.19
N ALA A 548 -24.88 23.59 -14.06
CA ALA A 548 -26.30 23.73 -13.80
C ALA A 548 -26.71 25.22 -13.82
N ASN A 549 -27.86 25.49 -14.43
CA ASN A 549 -28.51 26.80 -14.41
C ASN A 549 -29.72 26.74 -13.45
N PRO A 550 -29.52 26.95 -12.14
CA PRO A 550 -30.60 26.85 -11.17
C PRO A 550 -31.69 27.89 -11.48
N VAL A 551 -32.95 27.43 -11.53
CA VAL A 551 -34.11 28.26 -11.89
C VAL A 551 -34.49 29.23 -10.76
N SER A 552 -34.01 29.00 -9.54
CA SER A 552 -34.24 29.83 -8.36
C SER A 552 -32.94 30.32 -7.74
N GLU A 553 -33.03 31.39 -6.93
CA GLU A 553 -31.89 31.92 -6.16
C GLU A 553 -31.24 30.83 -5.29
N THR A 554 -29.91 30.77 -5.30
CA THR A 554 -29.11 29.88 -4.45
C THR A 554 -28.66 30.62 -3.18
N VAL A 555 -28.55 29.89 -2.08
CA VAL A 555 -27.98 30.37 -0.80
C VAL A 555 -26.72 29.56 -0.45
N PRO A 556 -25.77 30.11 0.34
CA PRO A 556 -24.60 29.37 0.80
C PRO A 556 -24.95 28.10 1.59
N GLY A 557 -24.16 27.04 1.43
CA GLY A 557 -24.32 25.75 2.10
C GLY A 557 -25.21 24.74 1.36
N LEU A 558 -25.25 23.50 1.86
CA LEU A 558 -25.99 22.37 1.30
C LEU A 558 -27.25 22.08 2.13
N ALA A 559 -28.30 21.59 1.47
CA ALA A 559 -29.45 21.02 2.17
C ALA A 559 -29.08 19.60 2.65
N PHE A 560 -29.44 19.22 3.88
CA PHE A 560 -29.16 17.88 4.39
C PHE A 560 -30.40 17.17 4.89
N HIS A 561 -30.39 15.84 4.81
CA HIS A 561 -31.42 14.96 5.36
C HIS A 561 -30.76 13.88 6.23
N VAL A 562 -31.28 13.66 7.45
CA VAL A 562 -30.78 12.63 8.38
C VAL A 562 -31.79 11.48 8.50
N TYR A 563 -31.26 10.27 8.35
CA TYR A 563 -31.99 9.00 8.34
C TYR A 563 -31.49 8.14 9.51
N PRO A 564 -32.27 7.95 10.59
CA PRO A 564 -31.85 7.13 11.71
C PRO A 564 -31.77 5.66 11.31
N GLY A 565 -30.70 4.97 11.68
CA GLY A 565 -30.54 3.56 11.36
C GLY A 565 -29.09 3.09 11.40
N THR A 566 -28.89 1.81 11.08
CA THR A 566 -27.59 1.17 11.03
C THR A 566 -27.54 0.29 9.80
N TRP A 567 -26.46 0.42 9.03
CA TRP A 567 -26.24 -0.28 7.77
C TRP A 567 -24.78 -0.72 7.66
N THR A 568 -24.55 -1.88 7.06
CA THR A 568 -23.20 -2.37 6.76
C THR A 568 -22.62 -1.77 5.47
N GLU A 569 -23.47 -1.14 4.65
CA GLU A 569 -23.13 -0.43 3.41
C GLU A 569 -24.11 0.73 3.20
N LEU A 570 -23.77 1.69 2.33
CA LEU A 570 -24.67 2.79 1.99
C LEU A 570 -26.00 2.26 1.40
N PRO A 571 -27.17 2.56 2.01
CA PRO A 571 -28.47 2.15 1.51
C PRO A 571 -28.91 3.00 0.32
N ASP A 572 -30.03 2.60 -0.29
CA ASP A 572 -30.76 3.48 -1.20
C ASP A 572 -31.62 4.46 -0.40
N PHE A 573 -31.06 5.65 -0.12
CA PHE A 573 -31.74 6.68 0.68
C PHE A 573 -33.06 7.18 0.08
N THR A 574 -33.34 6.91 -1.20
CA THR A 574 -34.65 7.24 -1.81
C THR A 574 -35.79 6.37 -1.27
N LYS A 575 -35.44 5.25 -0.62
CA LYS A 575 -36.38 4.32 0.03
C LYS A 575 -36.42 4.50 1.55
N GLU A 576 -35.55 5.33 2.10
CA GLU A 576 -35.46 5.61 3.54
C GLU A 576 -36.26 6.88 3.89
N GLN A 577 -36.70 6.98 5.15
CA GLN A 577 -37.45 8.14 5.63
C GLN A 577 -36.55 9.07 6.45
N ALA A 578 -36.34 10.29 5.95
CA ALA A 578 -35.65 11.33 6.71
C ALA A 578 -36.49 11.79 7.90
N VAL A 579 -35.85 12.04 9.04
CA VAL A 579 -36.52 12.57 10.25
C VAL A 579 -36.04 13.97 10.62
N ILE A 580 -34.88 14.39 10.11
CA ILE A 580 -34.39 15.77 10.21
C ILE A 580 -34.05 16.23 8.80
N GLU A 581 -34.47 17.45 8.50
CA GLU A 581 -34.10 18.20 7.31
C GLU A 581 -33.51 19.54 7.75
N GLY A 582 -32.49 20.01 7.04
CA GLY A 582 -31.84 21.27 7.39
C GLY A 582 -30.89 21.77 6.31
N SER A 583 -30.08 22.76 6.68
CA SER A 583 -29.00 23.28 5.84
C SER A 583 -27.72 23.43 6.66
N ALA A 584 -26.58 23.11 6.05
CA ALA A 584 -25.26 23.28 6.66
C ALA A 584 -24.32 24.02 5.69
N PRO A 585 -23.40 24.87 6.17
CA PRO A 585 -22.42 25.54 5.30
C PRO A 585 -21.42 24.55 4.66
N ASP A 586 -21.29 23.36 5.24
CA ASP A 586 -20.31 22.34 4.96
C ASP A 586 -20.95 20.94 5.03
N LEU A 587 -20.13 19.89 5.08
CA LEU A 587 -20.56 18.50 5.25
C LEU A 587 -20.79 18.12 6.73
N ASN A 588 -20.98 19.08 7.64
CA ASN A 588 -21.33 18.80 9.03
C ASN A 588 -22.83 19.02 9.28
N ALA A 589 -23.61 17.93 9.24
CA ALA A 589 -25.04 17.97 9.56
C ALA A 589 -25.31 17.90 11.07
N ASN A 590 -26.27 18.67 11.56
CA ASN A 590 -26.75 18.56 12.93
C ASN A 590 -27.77 17.41 13.04
N ALA A 591 -27.30 16.24 13.50
CA ALA A 591 -28.13 15.05 13.69
C ALA A 591 -29.00 15.06 14.96
N GLN A 592 -29.11 16.19 15.69
CA GLN A 592 -29.98 16.37 16.87
C GLN A 592 -29.94 15.23 17.90
N GLY A 593 -28.75 14.63 18.11
CA GLY A 593 -28.52 13.58 19.10
C GLY A 593 -28.65 12.15 18.59
N PHE A 594 -28.99 11.92 17.32
CA PHE A 594 -28.85 10.59 16.72
C PHE A 594 -27.36 10.19 16.68
N THR A 595 -27.05 8.97 17.12
CA THR A 595 -25.69 8.41 17.13
C THR A 595 -25.46 7.38 16.04
N HIS A 596 -26.53 6.86 15.43
CA HIS A 596 -26.50 5.93 14.31
C HIS A 596 -27.47 6.44 13.25
N TYR A 597 -26.92 6.93 12.15
CA TYR A 597 -27.70 7.52 11.07
C TYR A 597 -26.94 7.47 9.75
N GLY A 598 -27.69 7.57 8.66
CA GLY A 598 -27.17 8.00 7.38
C GLY A 598 -27.56 9.45 7.15
N VAL A 599 -26.79 10.16 6.33
CA VAL A 599 -27.06 11.55 6.00
C VAL A 599 -26.75 11.79 4.53
N THR A 600 -27.59 12.59 3.88
CA THR A 600 -27.33 13.11 2.54
C THR A 600 -27.16 14.62 2.58
N TRP A 601 -26.33 15.15 1.68
CA TRP A 601 -26.23 16.57 1.38
C TRP A 601 -26.49 16.79 -0.11
N ASP A 602 -27.41 17.70 -0.41
CA ASP A 602 -27.86 18.04 -1.76
C ASP A 602 -27.67 19.54 -2.03
N GLY A 603 -27.12 19.85 -3.20
CA GLY A 603 -26.93 21.24 -3.62
C GLY A 603 -26.02 21.35 -4.83
N PHE A 604 -25.09 22.29 -4.76
CA PHE A 604 -24.14 22.60 -5.80
C PHE A 604 -22.75 22.79 -5.24
N ILE A 605 -21.76 22.44 -6.06
CA ILE A 605 -20.34 22.79 -5.89
C ILE A 605 -19.94 23.80 -6.98
N ASP A 606 -19.29 24.90 -6.59
CA ASP A 606 -18.80 25.93 -7.52
C ASP A 606 -17.41 25.57 -8.04
N ILE A 607 -17.31 25.35 -9.36
CA ILE A 607 -16.08 25.00 -10.06
C ILE A 607 -15.45 26.30 -10.57
N PRO A 608 -14.22 26.65 -10.13
CA PRO A 608 -13.66 27.98 -10.37
C PRO A 608 -13.15 28.22 -11.80
N ALA A 609 -12.84 27.15 -12.54
CA ALA A 609 -12.29 27.24 -13.89
C ALA A 609 -12.64 25.98 -14.71
N ASP A 610 -12.65 26.12 -16.03
CA ASP A 610 -12.77 24.96 -16.92
C ASP A 610 -11.58 24.03 -16.72
N GLY A 611 -11.83 22.73 -16.57
CA GLY A 611 -10.79 21.71 -16.73
C GLY A 611 -11.14 20.35 -16.15
N GLY A 612 -10.11 19.51 -16.06
CA GLY A 612 -10.19 18.22 -15.40
C GLY A 612 -9.92 18.34 -13.92
N TYR A 613 -10.85 17.86 -13.10
CA TYR A 613 -10.76 17.86 -11.64
C TYR A 613 -10.67 16.44 -11.10
N THR A 614 -9.87 16.23 -10.06
CA THR A 614 -9.90 15.01 -9.25
C THR A 614 -10.52 15.34 -7.90
N PHE A 615 -11.46 14.51 -7.45
CA PHE A 615 -12.08 14.61 -6.13
C PHE A 615 -11.62 13.42 -5.29
N HIS A 616 -11.14 13.70 -4.08
CA HIS A 616 -10.63 12.73 -3.13
C HIS A 616 -11.56 12.67 -1.93
N LEU A 617 -12.09 11.48 -1.63
CA LEU A 617 -13.05 11.25 -0.57
C LEU A 617 -12.42 10.40 0.53
N MET A 618 -12.53 10.87 1.77
CA MET A 618 -12.12 10.14 2.96
C MET A 618 -13.25 10.07 3.98
N ASP A 619 -13.54 8.88 4.47
CA ASP A 619 -14.52 8.64 5.54
C ASP A 619 -14.20 7.33 6.25
N ARG A 620 -14.59 7.20 7.52
CA ARG A 620 -14.41 6.00 8.34
C ARG A 620 -15.57 5.03 8.25
N ASP A 621 -16.78 5.55 8.09
CA ASP A 621 -18.01 4.75 8.21
C ASP A 621 -18.67 4.48 6.85
N GLY A 622 -18.37 5.28 5.83
CA GLY A 622 -18.73 5.00 4.45
C GLY A 622 -19.42 6.19 3.81
N ALA A 623 -18.87 6.69 2.72
CA ALA A 623 -19.36 7.86 2.04
C ALA A 623 -19.32 7.69 0.53
N ARG A 624 -20.15 8.49 -0.15
CA ARG A 624 -20.21 8.57 -1.60
C ARG A 624 -20.37 10.02 -2.03
N VAL A 625 -19.69 10.39 -3.12
CA VAL A 625 -19.84 11.68 -3.78
C VAL A 625 -20.31 11.47 -5.21
N VAL A 626 -21.39 12.15 -5.57
CA VAL A 626 -21.98 12.18 -6.89
C VAL A 626 -21.99 13.62 -7.40
N ILE A 627 -21.44 13.86 -8.59
CA ILE A 627 -21.44 15.17 -9.24
C ILE A 627 -22.09 15.03 -10.62
N ASP A 628 -23.11 15.84 -10.89
CA ASP A 628 -23.93 15.78 -12.12
C ASP A 628 -24.43 14.37 -12.48
N GLY A 629 -24.80 13.60 -11.45
CA GLY A 629 -25.29 12.22 -11.60
C GLY A 629 -24.21 11.16 -11.83
N VAL A 630 -22.92 11.53 -11.80
CA VAL A 630 -21.80 10.58 -11.86
C VAL A 630 -21.29 10.28 -10.45
N GLU A 631 -21.27 9.01 -10.05
CA GLU A 631 -20.55 8.56 -8.84
C GLU A 631 -19.05 8.78 -9.07
N VAL A 632 -18.49 9.82 -8.45
CA VAL A 632 -17.09 10.22 -8.62
C VAL A 632 -16.20 9.43 -7.68
N ALA A 633 -16.64 9.21 -6.45
CA ALA A 633 -15.90 8.45 -5.45
C ALA A 633 -16.87 7.79 -4.47
N LYS A 634 -16.54 6.58 -4.03
CA LYS A 634 -17.26 5.83 -3.00
C LYS A 634 -16.26 5.08 -2.12
N THR A 635 -16.17 5.46 -0.86
CA THR A 635 -15.32 4.73 0.07
C THR A 635 -15.88 3.31 0.29
N GLY A 636 -14.99 2.35 0.54
CA GLY A 636 -15.39 0.99 0.88
C GLY A 636 -16.22 0.95 2.18
N PRO A 637 -16.82 -0.22 2.51
CA PRO A 637 -17.62 -0.37 3.73
C PRO A 637 -16.80 -0.07 4.99
N PRO A 638 -17.49 0.17 6.13
CA PRO A 638 -16.88 0.25 7.45
C PRO A 638 -15.78 -0.80 7.66
N PHE A 639 -14.61 -0.36 8.11
CA PHE A 639 -13.50 -1.27 8.42
C PHE A 639 -13.08 -1.06 9.88
N PRO A 640 -13.49 -1.95 10.81
CA PRO A 640 -13.21 -1.79 12.23
C PRO A 640 -11.72 -1.67 12.54
N GLN A 641 -11.39 -0.83 13.52
CA GLN A 641 -10.06 -0.90 14.13
C GLN A 641 -9.89 -2.22 14.89
N VAL A 642 -8.65 -2.62 15.13
CA VAL A 642 -8.33 -3.91 15.77
C VAL A 642 -7.89 -3.70 17.23
N CYS A 643 -7.64 -4.80 17.94
CA CYS A 643 -7.21 -4.78 19.36
C CYS A 643 -8.17 -4.06 20.32
N GLY A 644 -9.46 -3.98 19.97
CA GLY A 644 -10.47 -3.27 20.76
C GLY A 644 -10.42 -1.75 20.65
N SER A 645 -9.63 -1.18 19.72
CA SER A 645 -9.68 0.25 19.42
C SER A 645 -11.08 0.66 18.94
N PRO A 646 -11.61 1.81 19.40
CA PRO A 646 -12.97 2.22 19.07
C PRO A 646 -13.08 2.77 17.64
N GLY A 647 -14.22 2.54 16.97
CA GLY A 647 -14.51 3.09 15.65
C GLY A 647 -13.83 2.37 14.49
N ASN A 648 -13.90 2.98 13.30
CA ASN A 648 -13.41 2.41 12.04
C ASN A 648 -12.18 3.16 11.50
N ALA A 649 -11.38 2.46 10.70
CA ALA A 649 -10.26 3.02 9.94
C ALA A 649 -10.73 4.00 8.87
N VAL A 650 -9.92 5.02 8.54
CA VAL A 650 -10.23 5.90 7.40
C VAL A 650 -10.13 5.10 6.11
N ARG A 651 -11.20 5.13 5.31
CA ARG A 651 -11.29 4.60 3.95
C ARG A 651 -11.10 5.76 2.97
N TYR A 652 -10.59 5.43 1.80
CA TYR A 652 -10.23 6.41 0.78
C TYR A 652 -10.72 5.96 -0.59
N ASP A 653 -11.24 6.91 -1.35
CA ASP A 653 -11.50 6.74 -2.78
C ASP A 653 -11.32 8.08 -3.53
N ARG A 654 -11.26 8.03 -4.86
CA ARG A 654 -11.12 9.22 -5.72
C ARG A 654 -11.71 8.97 -7.11
N GLY A 655 -12.05 10.04 -7.81
CA GLY A 655 -12.32 9.98 -9.24
C GLY A 655 -12.19 11.35 -9.90
N ALA A 656 -12.23 11.35 -11.23
CA ALA A 656 -12.01 12.54 -12.03
C ALA A 656 -13.19 12.89 -12.94
N LEU A 657 -13.36 14.18 -13.24
CA LEU A 657 -14.38 14.72 -14.15
C LEU A 657 -13.83 15.87 -14.96
N GLY A 658 -14.35 16.05 -16.18
CA GLY A 658 -14.16 17.27 -16.97
C GLY A 658 -15.33 18.23 -16.76
N LEU A 659 -15.08 19.41 -16.19
CA LEU A 659 -16.10 20.35 -15.76
C LEU A 659 -15.83 21.73 -16.36
N HIS A 660 -16.87 22.37 -16.92
CA HIS A 660 -16.82 23.80 -17.19
C HIS A 660 -16.96 24.61 -15.89
N ALA A 661 -16.48 25.85 -15.87
CA ALA A 661 -16.60 26.70 -14.71
C ALA A 661 -18.08 27.01 -14.38
N GLY A 662 -18.40 27.05 -13.09
CA GLY A 662 -19.74 27.34 -12.58
C GLY A 662 -20.25 26.27 -11.63
N ARG A 663 -21.57 26.28 -11.39
CA ARG A 663 -22.21 25.42 -10.39
C ARG A 663 -22.52 24.05 -10.97
N HIS A 664 -22.04 23.00 -10.32
CA HIS A 664 -22.36 21.61 -10.66
C HIS A 664 -23.21 20.99 -9.58
N ILE A 665 -24.15 20.09 -9.95
CA ILE A 665 -25.02 19.44 -8.98
C ILE A 665 -24.17 18.52 -8.11
N LEU A 666 -24.25 18.69 -6.80
CA LEU A 666 -23.54 17.89 -5.82
C LEU A 666 -24.54 17.10 -4.98
N HIS A 667 -24.27 15.81 -4.84
CA HIS A 667 -24.92 14.93 -3.88
C HIS A 667 -23.86 14.15 -3.11
N VAL A 668 -23.90 14.21 -1.79
CA VAL A 668 -22.98 13.48 -0.90
C VAL A 668 -23.79 12.63 0.05
N GLU A 669 -23.33 11.41 0.32
CA GLU A 669 -23.90 10.51 1.31
C GLU A 669 -22.83 10.11 2.32
N GLN A 670 -23.24 9.89 3.57
CA GLN A 670 -22.40 9.34 4.63
C GLN A 670 -23.21 8.39 5.52
N LEU A 671 -22.56 7.35 6.03
CA LEU A 671 -22.95 6.63 7.24
C LEU A 671 -22.23 7.20 8.47
N HIS A 672 -22.94 7.32 9.59
CA HIS A 672 -22.37 7.71 10.88
C HIS A 672 -22.85 6.72 11.94
N GLN A 673 -21.97 5.86 12.42
CA GLN A 673 -22.32 4.76 13.33
C GLN A 673 -21.26 4.53 14.40
N ALA A 674 -20.06 4.11 14.00
CA ALA A 674 -19.00 3.71 14.93
C ALA A 674 -17.94 4.80 15.09
N SER A 675 -17.85 5.74 14.14
CA SER A 675 -16.83 6.78 14.11
C SER A 675 -17.46 8.17 14.07
N ASN A 676 -16.77 9.12 14.71
CA ASN A 676 -17.16 10.53 14.67
C ASN A 676 -16.54 11.24 13.45
N GLY A 677 -17.20 12.32 13.02
CA GLY A 677 -16.74 13.23 11.97
C GLY A 677 -17.55 13.13 10.68
N ALA A 678 -17.52 14.20 9.89
CA ALA A 678 -18.06 14.26 8.53
C ALA A 678 -17.08 13.64 7.51
N PRO A 679 -17.54 13.25 6.31
CA PRO A 679 -16.64 12.91 5.22
C PRO A 679 -15.78 14.12 4.87
N ARG A 680 -14.51 13.86 4.56
CA ARG A 680 -13.58 14.88 4.07
C ARG A 680 -13.50 14.78 2.55
N LEU A 681 -13.83 15.88 1.87
CA LEU A 681 -13.75 16.00 0.42
C LEU A 681 -12.66 17.00 0.04
N LEU A 682 -11.65 16.51 -0.69
CA LEU A 682 -10.62 17.35 -1.31
C LEU A 682 -10.78 17.35 -2.81
N TRP A 683 -10.20 18.36 -3.44
CA TRP A 683 -10.11 18.47 -4.89
C TRP A 683 -8.72 18.95 -5.34
N GLU A 684 -8.37 18.63 -6.57
CA GLU A 684 -7.26 19.22 -7.33
C GLU A 684 -7.69 19.45 -8.78
N GLY A 685 -7.12 20.45 -9.45
CA GLY A 685 -7.49 20.85 -10.80
C GLY A 685 -6.64 21.98 -11.39
N PRO A 686 -7.06 22.60 -12.49
CA PRO A 686 -6.29 23.67 -13.15
C PRO A 686 -5.96 24.82 -12.20
N GLY A 687 -4.67 25.01 -11.92
CA GLY A 687 -4.18 26.08 -11.02
C GLY A 687 -4.54 25.87 -9.54
N LEU A 688 -5.12 24.72 -9.19
CA LEU A 688 -5.62 24.40 -7.86
C LEU A 688 -4.82 23.20 -7.29
N PRO A 689 -3.98 23.41 -6.26
CA PRO A 689 -3.32 22.31 -5.59
C PRO A 689 -4.33 21.45 -4.81
N LEU A 690 -3.94 20.22 -4.46
CA LEU A 690 -4.75 19.37 -3.60
C LEU A 690 -5.07 20.08 -2.28
N THR A 691 -6.36 20.35 -2.05
CA THR A 691 -6.87 21.07 -0.88
C THR A 691 -8.27 20.61 -0.53
N ASP A 692 -8.70 20.82 0.71
CA ASP A 692 -10.11 20.68 1.09
C ASP A 692 -10.99 21.59 0.22
N VAL A 693 -12.16 21.08 -0.18
CA VAL A 693 -13.18 21.91 -0.83
C VAL A 693 -13.67 22.93 0.19
N PRO A 694 -13.54 24.24 -0.07
CA PRO A 694 -13.90 25.26 0.91
C PRO A 694 -15.43 25.37 1.03
N ASP A 695 -15.93 25.66 2.24
CA ASP A 695 -17.36 25.83 2.51
C ASP A 695 -18.05 26.82 1.55
N ALA A 696 -17.31 27.86 1.14
CA ALA A 696 -17.79 28.87 0.19
C ALA A 696 -18.07 28.33 -1.22
N ALA A 697 -17.55 27.16 -1.58
CA ALA A 697 -17.88 26.49 -2.84
C ALA A 697 -19.25 25.82 -2.80
N TYR A 698 -19.86 25.64 -1.62
CA TYR A 698 -21.15 24.98 -1.49
C TYR A 698 -22.32 25.97 -1.53
N SER A 699 -23.35 25.61 -2.29
CA SER A 699 -24.62 26.35 -2.31
C SER A 699 -25.80 25.42 -2.55
N SER A 700 -27.01 25.86 -2.19
CA SER A 700 -28.25 25.09 -2.36
C SER A 700 -29.36 26.01 -2.83
N LEU A 701 -30.43 25.43 -3.37
CA LEU A 701 -31.61 26.21 -3.74
C LEU A 701 -32.25 26.79 -2.48
N ARG A 702 -32.63 28.06 -2.53
CA ARG A 702 -33.36 28.71 -1.44
C ARG A 702 -34.69 27.97 -1.21
N GLN A 703 -34.82 27.28 -0.08
CA GLN A 703 -36.09 26.69 0.30
C GLN A 703 -37.11 27.80 0.59
N VAL A 704 -38.17 27.88 -0.21
CA VAL A 704 -39.31 28.76 0.06
C VAL A 704 -40.16 28.07 1.13
N VAL A 705 -39.97 28.46 2.40
CA VAL A 705 -40.88 28.06 3.47
C VAL A 705 -42.23 28.71 3.20
N ILE A 706 -43.13 27.99 2.53
CA ILE A 706 -44.55 28.37 2.50
C ILE A 706 -45.07 28.11 3.91
N ARG A 707 -45.04 29.14 4.77
CA ARG A 707 -45.77 29.11 6.03
C ARG A 707 -47.24 28.94 5.70
N GLY A 708 -47.73 27.70 5.82
CA GLY A 708 -49.17 27.43 5.82
C GLY A 708 -49.81 28.31 6.89
N PHE A 709 -50.68 29.22 6.47
CA PHE A 709 -51.57 29.91 7.38
C PHE A 709 -52.49 28.85 7.99
N GLY A 710 -52.18 28.44 9.23
CA GLY A 710 -53.09 27.66 10.05
C GLY A 710 -54.39 28.44 10.24
N LYS A 711 -55.51 27.75 10.00
CA LYS A 711 -56.83 28.16 10.48
C LYS A 711 -57.02 27.69 11.92
#